data_AF-A0A7W5P7T9-F1
#
_entry.id   AF-A0A7W5P7T9-F1
#
_cell.length_a   1.000
_cell.length_b   1.000
_cell.length_c   1.000
_cell.angle_alpha   90.00
_cell.angle_beta   90.00
_cell.angle_gamma   90.00
#
_symmetry.space_group_name_H-M   'P 1'
#
loop_
_entity.id
_entity.type
_entity.pdbx_description
1 polymer ?
#
loop_
_entity_poly.entity_id
_entity_poly.type
_entity_poly.pdbx_seq_one_letter_code
_entity_poly.pdbx_strand_id
1 'polypeptide(L)'
;MSTETRPRLSRDLPGTPAAPPVRIVHLGVGNFHRAHQAWYTAHAADADAWGIAAFTGRRPDVADALAPQDGLYTLITRSAEGDAYEVVGSLAEVHPAADHERFLGHLARPEVAVVTITVTERGYVLDRDGHLDAGDEVVRSDVAALREDPRAAVISMPARLVGGLLARRAAGAGTITLLSCDNLPDNGAVTASVVTELTRLVDDTLPGWVEEHVDFATSMVDRITPATTDEDRRLVAETQGYVDAEPVPTEPFHEWVVSGRFPAGRPAWETAGVTLVDDVTPFEQRKLWLLNGSHSLLAYAASIRGHATIDEAVADPLCRAWVEQLWDEACRHLTLPADALTEYRRALLERFGNPRVRHLLAQIAADGSTKLGVRILPVLRAERSAGRVPTGCATTLAAWVLHLRGAGAPVRDAGAGPAREAAAAEDLRTAVVGVLDVLAPGLGDDAPLVDAVLTQAEELRPTPTPAPTADDRVWLDPARAPRERALALVAAMTLEQKIAQLHGAMATGVDLYALTAAAPENGGDPDLVGEPVEVVRHVDEIDELGIPRFRITNGPVGVGLGDGTPSPAATSLPMTIGLAAGFDLELARRYGDLIGSETATLGQHVLEGPGVCLHRTIVSGRNFEYFSEDPYLTGAMAVAVARAIQDHGVIAMAKHFVLNDQEHERFRTSVEVEERVLRELYLLPFEMLVKDAGIAAVMSAYNRIRGVFASEYRHTLTEVLRHDWGFEGYVQSDFWSARSAVASLNAGLDHEMPDSKWFDERTVKRALAETAVEIETVDRALVRRFTPMFRLGQFERPYAPGAIDAVGHGAAAREIGAQIAVLLKNDGAVLPLDPHVGSIVIIGQSTFVDEACLGGGGSSKVIPLYTVPPLEGLRDVLDDLGSSAEVTRITVADDLSDLERARTAATAADAVVIMAGLVATEGWDQPDAHLMHDQDRMITELLGLNPRTVVVLKDGNPVLMPWVDRAPAVLEVWNQGAEDGHVVADLLLGVVNPSGKVPTTYPRSADDTLHAGRPERYPGTDEGDGYPVIRYSEGLEMGYRWFQAQGIEPLFGFGHGLSYTTFVLDDVVVDTADAGRQPMVVTARVTNTGTVAGAEVVQVYLGVPVEGEPPKRLVGFGKVHLAAGASAAVTITVDPAATHHPFGVWDDGHRAFVVVPGEYTVFVGTSAADTPHRTPVRVG
;
A
#
# COMPACT_ATOMS: atom_id res chain seq x y z
N MET A 1 13.84 -11.58 -20.42
CA MET A 1 12.90 -12.49 -19.73
C MET A 1 12.43 -11.75 -18.49
N SER A 2 11.11 -11.60 -18.30
CA SER A 2 10.56 -11.00 -17.07
C SER A 2 11.00 -11.82 -15.85
N THR A 3 11.20 -11.15 -14.71
CA THR A 3 11.53 -11.78 -13.42
C THR A 3 10.50 -12.83 -12.97
N GLU A 4 9.28 -12.81 -13.52
CA GLU A 4 8.16 -13.73 -13.19
C GLU A 4 8.40 -15.19 -13.62
N THR A 5 9.39 -15.46 -14.46
CA THR A 5 9.66 -16.83 -14.96
C THR A 5 10.85 -17.53 -14.27
N ARG A 6 11.51 -16.87 -13.32
CA ARG A 6 12.70 -17.42 -12.65
C ARG A 6 12.28 -18.23 -11.43
N PRO A 7 12.83 -19.45 -11.24
CA PRO A 7 12.51 -20.23 -10.05
C PRO A 7 13.02 -19.53 -8.79
N ARG A 8 12.33 -19.75 -7.66
CA ARG A 8 12.80 -19.31 -6.34
C ARG A 8 14.05 -20.12 -5.95
N LEU A 9 14.99 -19.50 -5.24
CA LEU A 9 16.11 -20.23 -4.61
C LEU A 9 15.54 -21.27 -3.64
N SER A 10 15.85 -22.55 -3.86
CA SER A 10 15.48 -23.65 -2.98
C SER A 10 16.46 -24.81 -3.16
N ARG A 11 16.41 -25.80 -2.27
CA ARG A 11 17.28 -26.99 -2.37
C ARG A 11 16.93 -27.92 -3.52
N ASP A 12 15.80 -27.68 -4.19
CA ASP A 12 15.41 -28.38 -5.42
C ASP A 12 16.15 -27.84 -6.66
N LEU A 13 16.80 -26.68 -6.56
CA LEU A 13 17.57 -26.13 -7.67
C LEU A 13 18.88 -26.90 -7.90
N PRO A 14 19.23 -27.22 -9.16
CA PRO A 14 20.50 -27.87 -9.47
C PRO A 14 21.71 -27.09 -8.95
N GLY A 15 22.62 -27.78 -8.25
CA GLY A 15 23.85 -27.19 -7.74
C GLY A 15 23.73 -26.53 -6.36
N THR A 16 22.55 -26.55 -5.74
CA THR A 16 22.39 -26.11 -4.35
C THR A 16 22.82 -27.20 -3.36
N PRO A 17 23.38 -26.83 -2.19
CA PRO A 17 23.83 -27.78 -1.18
C PRO A 17 22.65 -28.48 -0.48
N ALA A 18 22.84 -29.72 -0.05
CA ALA A 18 21.88 -30.43 0.80
C ALA A 18 21.85 -29.83 2.23
N ALA A 19 20.77 -30.06 2.98
CA ALA A 19 20.67 -29.57 4.35
C ALA A 19 21.53 -30.43 5.30
N PRO A 20 22.57 -29.88 5.94
CA PRO A 20 23.37 -30.61 6.92
C PRO A 20 22.56 -30.84 8.22
N PRO A 21 22.90 -31.88 9.03
CA PRO A 21 22.18 -32.18 10.26
C PRO A 21 22.38 -31.07 11.30
N VAL A 22 21.29 -30.63 11.95
CA VAL A 22 21.32 -29.56 12.95
C VAL A 22 22.17 -29.95 14.15
N ARG A 23 23.27 -29.22 14.35
CA ARG A 23 24.18 -29.34 15.51
C ARG A 23 24.51 -27.99 16.15
N ILE A 24 24.11 -26.90 15.52
CA ILE A 24 24.23 -25.53 16.03
C ILE A 24 22.84 -24.94 16.14
N VAL A 25 22.56 -24.25 17.24
CA VAL A 25 21.39 -23.37 17.37
C VAL A 25 21.86 -21.93 17.35
N HIS A 26 21.16 -21.07 16.62
CA HIS A 26 21.54 -19.66 16.50
C HIS A 26 20.43 -18.71 16.98
N LEU A 27 20.81 -17.67 17.71
CA LEU A 27 19.92 -16.57 18.12
C LEU A 27 20.33 -15.27 17.41
N GLY A 28 19.43 -14.72 16.58
CA GLY A 28 19.62 -13.43 15.91
C GLY A 28 20.03 -13.52 14.45
N VAL A 29 19.10 -13.95 13.57
CA VAL A 29 19.33 -14.14 12.13
C VAL A 29 19.39 -12.82 11.35
N GLY A 30 20.47 -12.05 11.52
CA GLY A 30 20.75 -10.84 10.73
C GLY A 30 21.68 -11.08 9.53
N ASN A 31 21.90 -10.05 8.71
CA ASN A 31 22.86 -10.09 7.60
C ASN A 31 24.28 -10.44 8.08
N PHE A 32 24.70 -9.95 9.25
CA PHE A 32 26.01 -10.26 9.80
C PHE A 32 26.19 -11.77 10.06
N HIS A 33 25.27 -12.40 10.78
CA HIS A 33 25.33 -13.84 11.05
C HIS A 33 25.44 -14.65 9.75
N ARG A 34 24.59 -14.32 8.79
CA ARG A 34 24.53 -14.99 7.49
C ARG A 34 25.83 -14.83 6.71
N ALA A 35 26.34 -13.60 6.57
CA ALA A 35 27.60 -13.36 5.89
C ALA A 35 28.84 -13.85 6.66
N HIS A 36 28.75 -14.14 7.97
CA HIS A 36 29.93 -14.42 8.79
C HIS A 36 29.91 -15.84 9.36
N GLN A 37 29.32 -16.08 10.53
CA GLN A 37 29.38 -17.37 11.21
C GLN A 37 28.75 -18.50 10.38
N ALA A 38 27.62 -18.24 9.72
CA ALA A 38 26.97 -19.21 8.86
C ALA A 38 27.84 -19.52 7.62
N TRP A 39 28.48 -18.49 7.05
CA TRP A 39 29.42 -18.64 5.94
C TRP A 39 30.65 -19.47 6.33
N TYR A 40 31.30 -19.19 7.47
CA TYR A 40 32.44 -19.99 7.96
C TYR A 40 32.05 -21.45 8.24
N THR A 41 30.82 -21.68 8.70
CA THR A 41 30.31 -23.04 8.92
C THR A 41 30.09 -23.77 7.58
N ALA A 42 29.61 -23.07 6.55
CA ALA A 42 29.47 -23.63 5.21
C ALA A 42 30.82 -23.93 4.53
N HIS A 43 31.89 -23.24 4.93
CA HIS A 43 33.24 -23.39 4.35
C HIS A 43 34.17 -24.32 5.15
N ALA A 44 33.73 -24.81 6.30
CA ALA A 44 34.51 -25.78 7.06
C ALA A 44 34.64 -27.09 6.26
N ALA A 45 35.79 -27.76 6.36
CA ALA A 45 36.04 -29.02 5.66
C ALA A 45 35.06 -30.15 6.03
N ASP A 46 34.33 -30.00 7.15
CA ASP A 46 33.28 -30.90 7.63
C ASP A 46 31.87 -30.28 7.59
N ALA A 47 31.64 -29.25 6.76
CA ALA A 47 30.38 -28.50 6.68
C ALA A 47 29.11 -29.39 6.54
N ASP A 48 29.20 -30.48 5.77
CA ASP A 48 28.08 -31.43 5.56
C ASP A 48 27.61 -32.10 6.86
N ALA A 49 28.39 -32.04 7.94
CA ALA A 49 28.05 -32.57 9.25
C ALA A 49 27.51 -31.51 10.23
N TRP A 50 27.38 -30.24 9.82
CA TRP A 50 27.09 -29.12 10.72
C TRP A 50 26.05 -28.14 10.18
N GLY A 51 24.78 -28.40 10.50
CA GLY A 51 23.67 -27.49 10.23
C GLY A 51 23.29 -26.59 11.39
N ILE A 52 22.75 -25.42 11.04
CA ILE A 52 22.28 -24.40 11.95
C ILE A 52 20.75 -24.37 11.93
N ALA A 53 20.13 -24.50 13.11
CA ALA A 53 18.74 -24.09 13.33
C ALA A 53 18.73 -22.67 13.90
N ALA A 54 18.27 -21.71 13.10
CA ALA A 54 18.40 -20.29 13.39
C ALA A 54 17.06 -19.67 13.81
N PHE A 55 17.06 -18.84 14.86
CA PHE A 55 15.87 -18.17 15.38
C PHE A 55 16.02 -16.67 15.27
N THR A 56 15.01 -15.99 14.71
CA THR A 56 15.05 -14.53 14.54
C THR A 56 15.03 -13.78 15.88
N GLY A 57 15.19 -12.46 15.83
CA GLY A 57 14.92 -11.56 16.95
C GLY A 57 13.42 -11.25 17.06
N ARG A 58 13.06 -10.04 17.48
CA ARG A 58 11.64 -9.65 17.69
C ARG A 58 10.75 -9.74 16.44
N ARG A 59 11.31 -9.63 15.22
CA ARG A 59 10.54 -9.65 13.96
C ARG A 59 10.66 -11.00 13.24
N PRO A 60 9.58 -11.51 12.60
CA PRO A 60 9.60 -12.79 11.89
C PRO A 60 10.10 -12.69 10.43
N ASP A 61 10.19 -11.47 9.87
CA ASP A 61 10.38 -11.20 8.43
C ASP A 61 11.46 -12.07 7.74
N VAL A 62 12.64 -12.21 8.37
CA VAL A 62 13.74 -13.01 7.81
C VAL A 62 13.43 -14.50 7.80
N ALA A 63 12.72 -15.02 8.80
CA ALA A 63 12.28 -16.40 8.80
C ALA A 63 11.22 -16.64 7.72
N ASP A 64 10.26 -15.73 7.59
CA ASP A 64 9.18 -15.83 6.59
C ASP A 64 9.74 -15.78 5.16
N ALA A 65 10.84 -15.05 4.94
CA ALA A 65 11.50 -14.97 3.65
C ALA A 65 12.43 -16.17 3.36
N LEU A 66 13.17 -16.68 4.35
CA LEU A 66 14.14 -17.76 4.15
C LEU A 66 13.53 -19.16 4.26
N ALA A 67 12.46 -19.36 5.02
CA ALA A 67 11.83 -20.67 5.18
C ALA A 67 11.30 -21.24 3.84
N PRO A 68 10.64 -20.45 2.96
CA PRO A 68 10.27 -20.92 1.62
C PRO A 68 11.45 -21.16 0.66
N GLN A 69 12.67 -20.79 1.06
CA GLN A 69 13.91 -21.01 0.31
C GLN A 69 14.80 -22.07 0.98
N ASP A 70 14.25 -22.88 1.88
CA ASP A 70 14.94 -23.94 2.62
C ASP A 70 16.17 -23.47 3.43
N GLY A 71 16.13 -22.21 3.89
CA GLY A 71 17.23 -21.55 4.59
C GLY A 71 18.38 -21.09 3.69
N LEU A 72 18.30 -21.32 2.38
CA LEU A 72 19.31 -20.86 1.42
C LEU A 72 19.22 -19.34 1.21
N TYR A 73 20.38 -18.73 0.99
CA TYR A 73 20.51 -17.35 0.55
C TYR A 73 21.80 -17.17 -0.26
N THR A 74 21.83 -16.11 -1.06
CA THR A 74 22.95 -15.72 -1.89
C THR A 74 23.78 -14.66 -1.18
N LEU A 75 25.04 -14.95 -0.92
CA LEU A 75 26.03 -13.98 -0.48
C LEU A 75 26.55 -13.20 -1.70
N ILE A 76 26.50 -11.88 -1.64
CA ILE A 76 27.04 -10.96 -2.66
C ILE A 76 28.31 -10.33 -2.11
N THR A 77 29.47 -10.84 -2.51
CA THR A 77 30.77 -10.30 -2.12
C THR A 77 31.19 -9.19 -3.08
N ARG A 78 31.20 -7.95 -2.60
CA ARG A 78 31.43 -6.73 -3.39
C ARG A 78 32.88 -6.25 -3.28
N SER A 79 33.73 -6.64 -4.24
CA SER A 79 35.11 -6.14 -4.37
C SER A 79 35.18 -4.89 -5.24
N ALA A 80 36.31 -4.18 -5.26
CA ALA A 80 36.48 -3.04 -6.17
C ALA A 80 36.43 -3.47 -7.66
N GLU A 81 36.77 -4.72 -7.95
CA GLU A 81 36.83 -5.32 -9.28
C GLU A 81 35.47 -5.85 -9.77
N GLY A 82 34.49 -5.99 -8.88
CA GLY A 82 33.14 -6.49 -9.18
C GLY A 82 32.52 -7.34 -8.08
N ASP A 83 31.33 -7.86 -8.35
CA ASP A 83 30.55 -8.66 -7.41
C ASP A 83 30.72 -10.16 -7.70
N ALA A 84 30.90 -10.94 -6.64
CA ALA A 84 30.88 -12.40 -6.67
C ALA A 84 29.66 -12.92 -5.90
N TYR A 85 29.02 -13.97 -6.41
CA TYR A 85 27.80 -14.54 -5.85
C TYR A 85 28.05 -15.97 -5.40
N GLU A 86 27.53 -16.31 -4.23
CA GLU A 86 27.64 -17.65 -3.65
C GLU A 86 26.36 -18.04 -2.94
N VAL A 87 25.83 -19.24 -3.17
CA VAL A 87 24.72 -19.80 -2.38
C VAL A 87 25.25 -20.44 -1.10
N VAL A 88 24.81 -19.96 0.06
CA VAL A 88 25.23 -20.50 1.36
C VAL A 88 24.14 -21.40 1.94
N GLY A 89 24.52 -22.61 2.35
CA GLY A 89 23.58 -23.68 2.73
C GLY A 89 23.64 -24.20 4.16
N SER A 90 24.44 -23.57 5.04
CA SER A 90 24.65 -23.99 6.43
C SER A 90 23.43 -23.78 7.34
N LEU A 91 22.48 -22.91 6.96
CA LEU A 91 21.18 -22.79 7.61
C LEU A 91 20.30 -23.96 7.17
N ALA A 92 20.17 -24.95 8.04
CA ALA A 92 19.34 -26.12 7.80
C ALA A 92 17.86 -25.84 8.11
N GLU A 93 17.60 -24.98 9.11
CA GLU A 93 16.26 -24.55 9.49
C GLU A 93 16.28 -23.08 9.95
N VAL A 94 15.21 -22.32 9.67
CA VAL A 94 15.04 -20.93 10.11
C VAL A 94 13.64 -20.76 10.69
N HIS A 95 13.55 -20.20 11.90
CA HIS A 95 12.31 -20.08 12.67
C HIS A 95 12.11 -18.66 13.22
N PRO A 96 10.86 -18.19 13.36
CA PRO A 96 10.58 -16.97 14.08
C PRO A 96 10.90 -17.11 15.57
N ALA A 97 11.25 -16.02 16.26
CA ALA A 97 11.55 -16.06 17.71
C ALA A 97 10.42 -16.61 18.57
N ALA A 98 9.17 -16.44 18.14
CA ALA A 98 7.98 -16.89 18.84
C ALA A 98 7.84 -18.43 18.89
N ASP A 99 8.56 -19.17 18.04
CA ASP A 99 8.56 -20.64 18.05
C ASP A 99 9.46 -21.18 19.18
N HIS A 100 9.07 -20.86 20.42
CA HIS A 100 9.82 -21.17 21.62
C HIS A 100 9.91 -22.68 21.86
N GLU A 101 8.83 -23.41 21.63
CA GLU A 101 8.77 -24.86 21.79
C GLU A 101 9.77 -25.57 20.87
N ARG A 102 9.91 -25.13 19.62
CA ARG A 102 10.91 -25.69 18.71
C ARG A 102 12.33 -25.37 19.15
N PHE A 103 12.58 -24.15 19.65
CA PHE A 103 13.87 -23.79 20.25
C PHE A 103 14.25 -24.72 21.40
N LEU A 104 13.36 -24.93 22.37
CA LEU A 104 13.58 -25.87 23.47
C LEU A 104 13.81 -27.31 22.96
N GLY A 105 13.03 -27.71 21.95
CA GLY A 105 13.13 -29.02 21.30
C GLY A 105 14.49 -29.28 20.64
N HIS A 106 15.16 -28.26 20.08
CA HIS A 106 16.52 -28.40 19.58
C HIS A 106 17.54 -28.49 20.71
N LEU A 107 17.43 -27.65 21.75
CA LEU A 107 18.37 -27.64 22.87
C LEU A 107 18.35 -28.95 23.68
N ALA A 108 17.22 -29.66 23.69
CA ALA A 108 17.06 -30.97 24.28
C ALA A 108 17.76 -32.11 23.52
N ARG A 109 18.31 -31.87 22.31
CA ARG A 109 18.98 -32.90 21.49
C ARG A 109 20.46 -33.04 21.86
N PRO A 110 20.98 -34.27 22.09
CA PRO A 110 22.40 -34.48 22.40
C PRO A 110 23.33 -34.17 21.22
N GLU A 111 22.83 -34.15 19.98
CA GLU A 111 23.63 -33.84 18.79
C GLU A 111 23.94 -32.34 18.66
N VAL A 112 23.13 -31.48 19.28
CA VAL A 112 23.37 -30.03 19.34
C VAL A 112 24.53 -29.77 20.30
N ALA A 113 25.62 -29.22 19.75
CA ALA A 113 26.89 -29.04 20.45
C ALA A 113 27.19 -27.57 20.79
N VAL A 114 26.64 -26.62 20.04
CA VAL A 114 26.93 -25.19 20.19
C VAL A 114 25.66 -24.35 20.06
N VAL A 115 25.50 -23.34 20.91
CA VAL A 115 24.60 -22.21 20.67
C VAL A 115 25.44 -21.00 20.29
N THR A 116 25.10 -20.35 19.19
CA THR A 116 25.74 -19.10 18.76
C THR A 116 24.78 -17.93 18.90
N ILE A 117 25.30 -16.74 19.19
CA ILE A 117 24.49 -15.56 19.51
C ILE A 117 24.99 -14.38 18.67
N THR A 118 24.06 -13.71 17.97
CA THR A 118 24.27 -12.35 17.47
C THR A 118 23.09 -11.46 17.85
N VAL A 119 23.20 -10.77 18.97
CA VAL A 119 22.21 -9.80 19.46
C VAL A 119 22.88 -8.46 19.77
N THR A 120 22.12 -7.38 19.70
CA THR A 120 22.63 -6.07 20.14
C THR A 120 22.99 -6.10 21.64
N GLU A 121 23.89 -5.23 22.11
CA GLU A 121 24.26 -5.12 23.54
C GLU A 121 23.04 -5.04 24.48
N ARG A 122 21.97 -4.34 24.05
CA ARG A 122 20.69 -4.27 24.81
C ARG A 122 20.03 -5.63 25.06
N GLY A 123 20.29 -6.63 24.21
CA GLY A 123 19.76 -7.98 24.33
C GLY A 123 20.28 -8.72 25.56
N TYR A 124 21.40 -8.29 26.14
CA TYR A 124 21.96 -8.85 27.37
C TYR A 124 21.26 -8.36 28.65
N VAL A 125 20.48 -7.28 28.56
CA VAL A 125 19.72 -6.67 29.67
C VAL A 125 20.61 -6.37 30.88
N LEU A 126 21.66 -5.58 30.63
CA LEU A 126 22.64 -5.22 31.66
C LEU A 126 22.23 -3.94 32.40
N ASP A 127 22.49 -3.92 33.71
CA ASP A 127 22.45 -2.71 34.53
C ASP A 127 23.69 -1.82 34.28
N ARG A 128 23.79 -0.72 35.03
CA ARG A 128 24.90 0.25 34.88
C ARG A 128 26.26 -0.30 35.31
N ASP A 129 26.28 -1.35 36.13
CA ASP A 129 27.48 -1.99 36.65
C ASP A 129 27.90 -3.20 35.79
N GLY A 130 27.14 -3.52 34.74
CA GLY A 130 27.43 -4.61 33.80
C GLY A 130 26.91 -5.98 34.27
N HIS A 131 26.02 -6.01 35.26
CA HIS A 131 25.33 -7.21 35.72
C HIS A 131 23.95 -7.33 35.08
N LEU A 132 23.31 -8.50 35.17
CA LEU A 132 21.92 -8.66 34.73
C LEU A 132 21.01 -7.73 35.52
N ASP A 133 20.26 -6.86 34.84
CA ASP A 133 19.27 -6.01 35.47
C ASP A 133 18.04 -6.82 35.91
N ALA A 134 18.10 -7.36 37.13
CA ALA A 134 17.00 -8.09 37.74
C ALA A 134 15.77 -7.20 38.05
N GLY A 135 15.91 -5.87 37.97
CA GLY A 135 14.82 -4.91 38.12
C GLY A 135 14.04 -4.67 36.82
N ASP A 136 14.63 -4.99 35.67
CA ASP A 136 14.00 -4.86 34.36
C ASP A 136 12.68 -5.65 34.29
N GLU A 137 11.67 -5.06 33.66
CA GLU A 137 10.32 -5.64 33.60
C GLU A 137 10.29 -6.96 32.82
N VAL A 138 11.05 -7.05 31.73
CA VAL A 138 11.13 -8.26 30.91
C VAL A 138 11.82 -9.38 31.68
N VAL A 139 12.93 -9.07 32.35
CA VAL A 139 13.67 -10.06 33.17
C VAL A 139 12.79 -10.58 34.31
N ARG A 140 12.07 -9.71 35.02
CA ARG A 140 11.15 -10.13 36.09
C ARG A 140 10.03 -11.03 35.56
N SER A 141 9.45 -10.69 34.41
CA SER A 141 8.42 -11.48 33.76
C SER A 141 8.94 -12.85 33.36
N ASP A 142 10.09 -12.91 32.70
CA ASP A 142 10.71 -14.16 32.25
C ASP A 142 11.09 -15.08 33.43
N VAL A 143 11.64 -14.51 34.51
CA VAL A 143 11.95 -15.27 35.74
C VAL A 143 10.69 -15.84 36.37
N ALA A 144 9.61 -15.05 36.43
CA ALA A 144 8.33 -15.52 36.97
C ALA A 144 7.77 -16.67 36.13
N ALA A 145 7.80 -16.52 34.79
CA ALA A 145 7.34 -17.54 33.86
C ALA A 145 8.12 -18.86 34.00
N LEU A 146 9.46 -18.80 34.01
CA LEU A 146 10.31 -20.00 34.12
C LEU A 146 10.22 -20.68 35.49
N ARG A 147 9.91 -19.94 36.56
CA ARG A 147 9.65 -20.50 37.89
C ARG A 147 8.32 -21.25 37.94
N GLU A 148 7.32 -20.77 37.22
CA GLU A 148 6.00 -21.41 37.13
C GLU A 148 6.05 -22.65 36.23
N ASP A 149 6.63 -22.52 35.04
CA ASP A 149 6.84 -23.60 34.08
C ASP A 149 8.23 -23.45 33.42
N PRO A 150 9.16 -24.41 33.63
CA PRO A 150 10.47 -24.43 32.98
C PRO A 150 10.46 -24.42 31.45
N ARG A 151 9.30 -24.64 30.83
CA ARG A 151 9.08 -24.57 29.36
C ARG A 151 8.34 -23.31 28.91
N ALA A 152 7.98 -22.42 29.81
CA ALA A 152 7.24 -21.21 29.48
C ALA A 152 7.97 -20.37 28.42
N ALA A 153 7.20 -19.80 27.49
CA ALA A 153 7.74 -18.88 26.51
C ALA A 153 8.29 -17.62 27.21
N VAL A 154 9.50 -17.23 26.80
CA VAL A 154 10.26 -16.11 27.38
C VAL A 154 10.81 -15.21 26.29
N ILE A 155 11.07 -13.95 26.64
CA ILE A 155 11.35 -12.87 25.69
C ILE A 155 12.85 -12.55 25.63
N SER A 156 13.50 -12.35 26.78
CA SER A 156 14.89 -11.91 26.85
C SER A 156 15.86 -13.02 26.39
N MET A 157 17.00 -12.62 25.79
CA MET A 157 18.02 -13.58 25.35
C MET A 157 18.57 -14.42 26.53
N PRO A 158 18.92 -13.83 27.70
CA PRO A 158 19.34 -14.62 28.86
C PRO A 158 18.29 -15.66 29.28
N ALA A 159 17.00 -15.30 29.29
CA ALA A 159 15.93 -16.23 29.65
C ALA A 159 15.73 -17.35 28.64
N ARG A 160 15.81 -17.05 27.34
CA ARG A 160 15.77 -18.09 26.30
C ARG A 160 16.90 -19.09 26.48
N LEU A 161 18.13 -18.63 26.74
CA LEU A 161 19.26 -19.52 27.03
C LEU A 161 18.99 -20.38 28.26
N VAL A 162 18.51 -19.79 29.37
CA VAL A 162 18.19 -20.55 30.60
C VAL A 162 17.06 -21.56 30.40
N GLY A 163 15.97 -21.20 29.70
CA GLY A 163 14.92 -22.14 29.33
C GLY A 163 15.45 -23.31 28.49
N GLY A 164 16.33 -23.02 27.51
CA GLY A 164 17.02 -24.03 26.72
C GLY A 164 17.90 -24.97 27.55
N LEU A 165 18.66 -24.42 28.52
CA LEU A 165 19.50 -25.21 29.44
C LEU A 165 18.65 -26.07 30.39
N LEU A 166 17.51 -25.57 30.86
CA LEU A 166 16.53 -26.34 31.63
C LEU A 166 16.02 -27.54 30.83
N ALA A 167 15.62 -27.32 29.57
CA ALA A 167 15.18 -28.37 28.66
C ALA A 167 16.31 -29.40 28.38
N ARG A 168 17.54 -28.94 28.19
CA ARG A 168 18.72 -29.80 27.97
C ARG A 168 19.02 -30.68 29.18
N ARG A 169 18.99 -30.10 30.39
CA ARG A 169 19.17 -30.82 31.65
C ARG A 169 18.08 -31.87 31.84
N ALA A 170 16.82 -31.52 31.59
CA ALA A 170 15.70 -32.44 31.68
C ALA A 170 15.82 -33.63 30.70
N ALA A 171 16.38 -33.39 29.51
CA ALA A 171 16.61 -34.42 28.50
C ALA A 171 17.87 -35.26 28.74
N GLY A 172 18.76 -34.86 29.66
CA GLY A 172 20.04 -35.54 29.88
C GLY A 172 21.00 -35.44 28.68
N ALA A 173 20.92 -34.36 27.91
CA ALA A 173 21.58 -34.23 26.61
C ALA A 173 23.06 -33.81 26.65
N GLY A 174 23.70 -33.82 27.83
CA GLY A 174 25.15 -33.63 27.97
C GLY A 174 25.63 -32.18 27.80
N THR A 175 26.93 -32.01 27.56
CA THR A 175 27.61 -30.70 27.54
C THR A 175 27.27 -29.86 26.31
N ILE A 176 27.40 -28.54 26.42
CA ILE A 176 27.17 -27.58 25.33
C ILE A 176 28.06 -26.35 25.46
N THR A 177 28.43 -25.72 24.35
CA THR A 177 29.13 -24.43 24.36
C THR A 177 28.21 -23.29 23.93
N LEU A 178 28.20 -22.19 24.67
CA LEU A 178 27.57 -20.92 24.26
C LEU A 178 28.67 -19.99 23.73
N LEU A 179 28.54 -19.57 22.47
CA LEU A 179 29.52 -18.74 21.76
C LEU A 179 28.86 -17.43 21.31
N SER A 180 29.23 -16.33 21.94
CA SER A 180 28.80 -15.01 21.46
C SER A 180 29.67 -14.56 20.29
N CYS A 181 29.00 -14.05 19.26
CA CYS A 181 29.59 -13.39 18.09
C CYS A 181 29.28 -11.88 18.09
N ASP A 182 28.96 -11.33 19.26
CA ASP A 182 28.60 -9.91 19.41
C ASP A 182 29.81 -9.02 19.61
N ASN A 183 29.70 -7.77 19.15
CA ASN A 183 30.78 -6.79 19.26
C ASN A 183 30.84 -6.16 20.66
N LEU A 184 31.02 -7.00 21.68
CA LEU A 184 31.11 -6.65 23.09
C LEU A 184 32.44 -7.17 23.67
N PRO A 185 33.21 -6.34 24.40
CA PRO A 185 34.37 -6.80 25.15
C PRO A 185 34.08 -8.01 26.03
N ASP A 186 34.93 -9.03 25.93
CA ASP A 186 34.79 -10.27 26.69
C ASP A 186 33.39 -10.90 26.58
N ASN A 187 32.78 -10.88 25.38
CA ASN A 187 31.40 -11.32 25.15
C ASN A 187 31.05 -12.70 25.73
N GLY A 188 31.99 -13.65 25.78
CA GLY A 188 31.81 -14.95 26.44
C GLY A 188 31.65 -14.83 27.96
N ALA A 189 32.46 -13.99 28.61
CA ALA A 189 32.36 -13.73 30.04
C ALA A 189 31.07 -12.98 30.41
N VAL A 190 30.66 -12.01 29.59
CA VAL A 190 29.36 -11.32 29.78
C VAL A 190 28.20 -12.30 29.65
N THR A 191 28.23 -13.15 28.62
CA THR A 191 27.23 -14.22 28.42
C THR A 191 27.20 -15.16 29.63
N ALA A 192 28.36 -15.54 30.16
CA ALA A 192 28.47 -16.36 31.37
C ALA A 192 27.85 -15.69 32.59
N SER A 193 28.09 -14.38 32.78
CA SER A 193 27.55 -13.62 33.91
C SER A 193 26.03 -13.58 33.86
N VAL A 194 25.43 -13.13 32.76
CA VAL A 194 23.97 -12.95 32.67
C VAL A 194 23.22 -14.27 32.75
N VAL A 195 23.75 -15.35 32.16
CA VAL A 195 23.16 -16.68 32.26
C VAL A 195 23.26 -17.20 33.69
N THR A 196 24.43 -17.09 34.33
CA THR A 196 24.63 -17.57 35.70
C THR A 196 23.77 -16.80 36.70
N GLU A 197 23.69 -15.47 36.57
CA GLU A 197 22.85 -14.63 37.42
C GLU A 197 21.37 -14.97 37.27
N LEU A 198 20.88 -15.15 36.03
CA LEU A 198 19.49 -15.55 35.79
C LEU A 198 19.20 -16.96 36.32
N THR A 199 20.14 -17.91 36.20
CA THR A 199 19.94 -19.28 36.72
C THR A 199 19.67 -19.27 38.23
N ARG A 200 20.37 -18.41 39.00
CA ARG A 200 20.13 -18.23 40.44
C ARG A 200 18.76 -17.62 40.75
N LEU A 201 18.21 -16.85 39.82
CA LEU A 201 16.86 -16.32 39.96
C LEU A 201 15.81 -17.38 39.61
N VAL A 202 16.07 -18.31 38.69
CA VAL A 202 15.07 -19.27 38.22
C VAL A 202 15.05 -20.57 39.03
N ASP A 203 16.21 -21.19 39.27
CA ASP A 203 16.34 -22.50 39.94
C ASP A 203 17.69 -22.60 40.67
N ASP A 204 17.68 -22.67 42.01
CA ASP A 204 18.86 -22.73 42.86
C ASP A 204 19.79 -23.95 42.59
N THR A 205 19.28 -25.00 41.93
CA THR A 205 20.06 -26.20 41.57
C THR A 205 20.72 -26.11 40.19
N LEU A 206 20.29 -25.16 39.35
CA LEU A 206 20.79 -25.01 37.98
C LEU A 206 22.22 -24.44 37.88
N PRO A 207 22.66 -23.48 38.72
CA PRO A 207 24.02 -22.92 38.62
C PRO A 207 25.13 -23.97 38.66
N GLY A 208 25.05 -24.94 39.57
CA GLY A 208 26.05 -26.01 39.68
C GLY A 208 26.04 -26.95 38.47
N TRP A 209 24.86 -27.19 37.89
CA TRP A 209 24.76 -27.96 36.65
C TRP A 209 25.36 -27.21 35.47
N VAL A 210 25.12 -25.90 35.36
CA VAL A 210 25.70 -25.02 34.33
C VAL A 210 27.22 -24.99 34.43
N GLU A 211 27.78 -24.87 35.63
CA GLU A 211 29.23 -24.90 35.85
C GLU A 211 29.88 -26.21 35.37
N GLU A 212 29.18 -27.34 35.50
CA GLU A 212 29.68 -28.65 35.06
C GLU A 212 29.47 -28.93 33.56
N HIS A 213 28.38 -28.41 32.96
CA HIS A 213 27.92 -28.84 31.64
C HIS A 213 27.97 -27.77 30.54
N VAL A 214 28.21 -26.51 30.87
CA VAL A 214 28.16 -25.39 29.91
C VAL A 214 29.51 -24.71 29.84
N ASP A 215 30.09 -24.67 28.65
CA ASP A 215 31.26 -23.84 28.35
C ASP A 215 30.83 -22.52 27.71
N PHE A 216 31.52 -21.44 28.04
CA PHE A 216 31.32 -20.12 27.44
C PHE A 216 32.56 -19.76 26.63
N ALA A 217 32.37 -19.54 25.34
CA ALA A 217 33.44 -19.17 24.42
C ALA A 217 33.30 -17.69 24.02
N THR A 218 34.44 -17.02 23.89
CA THR A 218 34.55 -15.62 23.50
C THR A 218 35.04 -15.54 22.06
N SER A 219 34.53 -14.58 21.29
CA SER A 219 35.05 -14.34 19.94
C SER A 219 35.19 -12.87 19.58
N MET A 220 36.13 -12.61 18.66
CA MET A 220 36.21 -11.37 17.90
C MET A 220 35.83 -11.69 16.45
N VAL A 221 34.84 -10.99 15.93
CA VAL A 221 34.33 -11.15 14.57
C VAL A 221 34.55 -9.86 13.78
N ASP A 222 34.86 -9.93 12.49
CA ASP A 222 34.93 -8.74 11.62
C ASP A 222 34.49 -9.07 10.20
N ARG A 223 33.46 -8.36 9.72
CA ARG A 223 33.01 -8.36 8.32
C ARG A 223 32.01 -7.23 8.08
N ILE A 224 32.25 -6.45 7.03
CA ILE A 224 31.38 -5.41 6.50
C ILE A 224 30.06 -5.98 5.95
N THR A 225 28.88 -5.77 6.54
CA THR A 225 27.59 -6.27 5.99
C THR A 225 26.51 -5.18 5.92
N PRO A 226 26.33 -4.50 4.77
CA PRO A 226 25.22 -3.58 4.55
C PRO A 226 23.84 -4.25 4.65
N ALA A 227 22.80 -3.43 4.76
CA ALA A 227 21.42 -3.88 4.61
C ALA A 227 21.16 -4.31 3.16
N THR A 228 20.31 -5.33 2.99
CA THR A 228 19.89 -5.83 1.69
C THR A 228 18.91 -4.85 1.04
N THR A 229 19.12 -4.54 -0.24
CA THR A 229 18.28 -3.62 -1.02
C THR A 229 17.47 -4.35 -2.11
N ASP A 230 16.45 -3.68 -2.66
CA ASP A 230 15.72 -4.21 -3.84
C ASP A 230 16.64 -4.37 -5.06
N GLU A 231 17.67 -3.53 -5.16
CA GLU A 231 18.69 -3.63 -6.20
C GLU A 231 19.51 -4.92 -6.05
N ASP A 232 19.87 -5.32 -4.83
CA ASP A 232 20.53 -6.61 -4.55
C ASP A 232 19.69 -7.79 -5.03
N ARG A 233 18.39 -7.78 -4.70
CA ARG A 233 17.44 -8.83 -5.08
C ARG A 233 17.32 -8.93 -6.60
N ARG A 234 17.17 -7.79 -7.27
CA ARG A 234 17.11 -7.71 -8.73
C ARG A 234 18.40 -8.22 -9.37
N LEU A 235 19.55 -7.80 -8.85
CA LEU A 235 20.86 -8.16 -9.40
C LEU A 235 21.14 -9.67 -9.27
N VAL A 236 20.79 -10.27 -8.13
CA VAL A 236 20.85 -11.73 -7.96
C VAL A 236 19.93 -12.42 -8.95
N ALA A 237 18.68 -11.97 -9.08
CA ALA A 237 17.76 -12.55 -10.04
C ALA A 237 18.30 -12.49 -11.47
N GLU A 238 18.84 -11.35 -11.88
CA GLU A 238 19.39 -11.14 -13.22
C GLU A 238 20.63 -11.96 -13.50
N THR A 239 21.53 -12.04 -12.52
CA THR A 239 22.86 -12.66 -12.71
C THR A 239 22.83 -14.16 -12.49
N GLN A 240 22.06 -14.63 -11.50
CA GLN A 240 22.03 -16.04 -11.09
C GLN A 240 20.85 -16.82 -11.67
N GLY A 241 19.83 -16.14 -12.20
CA GLY A 241 18.71 -16.79 -12.88
C GLY A 241 17.64 -17.37 -11.93
N TYR A 242 17.72 -17.10 -10.63
CA TYR A 242 16.72 -17.47 -9.63
C TYR A 242 16.35 -16.27 -8.75
N VAL A 243 15.15 -16.25 -8.18
CA VAL A 243 14.73 -15.21 -7.24
C VAL A 243 15.20 -15.58 -5.84
N ASP A 244 15.97 -14.70 -5.22
CA ASP A 244 16.34 -14.78 -3.81
C ASP A 244 15.62 -13.68 -3.02
N ALA A 245 14.79 -14.09 -2.07
CA ALA A 245 14.04 -13.18 -1.22
C ALA A 245 14.91 -12.48 -0.17
N GLU A 246 16.10 -12.97 0.16
CA GLU A 246 16.93 -12.37 1.21
C GLU A 246 18.43 -12.56 0.90
N PRO A 247 18.97 -12.03 -0.22
CA PRO A 247 20.40 -12.06 -0.47
C PRO A 247 21.16 -11.18 0.53
N VAL A 248 22.45 -11.43 0.73
CA VAL A 248 23.26 -10.73 1.74
C VAL A 248 24.46 -10.06 1.08
N PRO A 249 24.48 -8.73 0.93
CA PRO A 249 25.66 -8.01 0.46
C PRO A 249 26.73 -7.91 1.56
N THR A 250 27.98 -8.04 1.16
CA THR A 250 29.13 -7.97 2.07
C THR A 250 30.41 -7.55 1.37
N GLU A 251 31.41 -7.11 2.13
CA GLU A 251 32.78 -6.94 1.64
C GLU A 251 33.54 -8.28 1.55
N PRO A 252 34.67 -8.32 0.82
CA PRO A 252 35.54 -9.50 0.75
C PRO A 252 36.27 -9.81 2.07
N PHE A 253 36.58 -8.79 2.88
CA PHE A 253 37.30 -8.99 4.13
C PHE A 253 36.42 -9.69 5.16
N HIS A 254 36.95 -10.76 5.76
CA HIS A 254 36.34 -11.45 6.89
C HIS A 254 37.40 -11.95 7.86
N GLU A 255 37.13 -11.86 9.16
CA GLU A 255 38.01 -12.37 10.20
C GLU A 255 37.18 -12.93 11.35
N TRP A 256 37.63 -14.04 11.92
CA TRP A 256 37.01 -14.62 13.11
C TRP A 256 38.10 -15.23 13.99
N VAL A 257 38.18 -14.75 15.23
CA VAL A 257 39.12 -15.23 16.24
C VAL A 257 38.30 -15.74 17.43
N VAL A 258 38.56 -16.97 17.88
CA VAL A 258 37.78 -17.62 18.94
C VAL A 258 38.71 -18.13 20.04
N SER A 259 38.31 -17.91 21.30
CA SER A 259 38.90 -18.54 22.48
C SER A 259 37.79 -19.25 23.27
N GLY A 260 38.04 -20.50 23.67
CA GLY A 260 37.09 -21.29 24.46
C GLY A 260 37.19 -22.78 24.20
N ARG A 261 36.41 -23.56 24.97
CA ARG A 261 36.34 -25.02 24.87
C ARG A 261 35.03 -25.46 24.19
N PHE A 262 35.12 -26.57 23.46
CA PHE A 262 34.01 -27.17 22.72
C PHE A 262 33.92 -28.68 23.00
N PRO A 263 33.52 -29.09 24.22
CA PRO A 263 33.56 -30.51 24.63
C PRO A 263 32.64 -31.42 23.80
N ALA A 264 31.55 -30.89 23.25
CA ALA A 264 30.64 -31.59 22.33
C ALA A 264 31.05 -31.48 20.84
N GLY A 265 32.20 -30.86 20.57
CA GLY A 265 32.71 -30.56 19.24
C GLY A 265 32.23 -29.23 18.67
N ARG A 266 32.83 -28.84 17.55
CA ARG A 266 32.48 -27.69 16.71
C ARG A 266 32.83 -28.02 15.25
N PRO A 267 32.32 -27.28 14.26
CA PRO A 267 32.83 -27.39 12.89
C PRO A 267 34.34 -27.12 12.85
N ALA A 268 35.06 -27.67 11.88
CA ALA A 268 36.48 -27.46 11.62
C ALA A 268 36.75 -26.05 11.07
N TRP A 269 36.25 -25.03 11.75
CA TRP A 269 36.29 -23.61 11.41
C TRP A 269 37.68 -23.10 11.04
N GLU A 270 38.75 -23.65 11.60
CA GLU A 270 40.13 -23.31 11.22
C GLU A 270 40.45 -23.57 9.75
N THR A 271 39.79 -24.55 9.13
CA THR A 271 39.94 -24.84 7.69
C THR A 271 39.28 -23.79 6.80
N ALA A 272 38.33 -23.03 7.35
CA ALA A 272 37.67 -21.90 6.71
C ALA A 272 38.34 -20.55 7.05
N GLY A 273 39.42 -20.55 7.84
CA GLY A 273 40.21 -19.35 8.19
C GLY A 273 39.98 -18.78 9.59
N VAL A 274 39.22 -19.47 10.46
CA VAL A 274 39.06 -19.04 11.86
C VAL A 274 40.35 -19.26 12.65
N THR A 275 40.79 -18.24 13.39
CA THR A 275 41.98 -18.34 14.24
C THR A 275 41.59 -18.71 15.66
N LEU A 276 42.11 -19.83 16.16
CA LEU A 276 41.91 -20.24 17.55
C LEU A 276 43.09 -19.78 18.40
N VAL A 277 42.77 -19.09 19.50
CA VAL A 277 43.75 -18.50 20.42
C VAL A 277 43.33 -18.75 21.85
N ASP A 278 44.27 -18.63 22.78
CA ASP A 278 43.96 -18.66 24.22
C ASP A 278 43.32 -17.34 24.67
N ASP A 279 43.65 -16.21 24.04
CA ASP A 279 43.19 -14.87 24.37
C ASP A 279 42.87 -14.05 23.12
N VAL A 280 41.60 -13.60 23.00
CA VAL A 280 41.14 -12.77 21.87
C VAL A 280 41.40 -11.28 22.07
N THR A 281 41.69 -10.83 23.30
CA THR A 281 41.79 -9.41 23.66
C THR A 281 42.73 -8.60 22.75
N PRO A 282 43.93 -9.09 22.33
CA PRO A 282 44.79 -8.32 21.43
C PRO A 282 44.15 -8.01 20.07
N PHE A 283 43.35 -8.94 19.54
CA PHE A 283 42.66 -8.80 18.24
C PHE A 283 41.43 -7.91 18.37
N GLU A 284 40.70 -8.06 19.48
CA GLU A 284 39.56 -7.23 19.82
C GLU A 284 39.95 -5.76 20.00
N GLN A 285 41.00 -5.47 20.78
CA GLN A 285 41.50 -4.10 20.96
C GLN A 285 41.94 -3.49 19.63
N ARG A 286 42.64 -4.25 18.79
CA ARG A 286 43.03 -3.80 17.44
C ARG A 286 41.81 -3.42 16.61
N LYS A 287 40.77 -4.25 16.59
CA LYS A 287 39.53 -3.97 15.84
C LYS A 287 38.79 -2.76 16.43
N LEU A 288 38.56 -2.74 17.74
CA LEU A 288 37.82 -1.68 18.42
C LEU A 288 38.48 -0.31 18.24
N TRP A 289 39.81 -0.23 18.31
CA TRP A 289 40.51 1.04 18.25
C TRP A 289 40.82 1.49 16.82
N LEU A 290 41.20 0.56 15.93
CA LEU A 290 41.57 0.92 14.55
C LEU A 290 40.34 0.96 13.63
N LEU A 291 39.53 -0.11 13.56
CA LEU A 291 38.35 -0.13 12.69
C LEU A 291 37.21 0.69 13.30
N ASN A 292 36.74 0.30 14.49
CA ASN A 292 35.54 0.91 15.06
C ASN A 292 35.78 2.34 15.53
N GLY A 293 36.97 2.65 16.06
CA GLY A 293 37.38 4.00 16.43
C GLY A 293 37.40 4.96 15.23
N SER A 294 38.02 4.56 14.12
CA SER A 294 38.04 5.38 12.90
C SER A 294 36.67 5.51 12.23
N HIS A 295 35.83 4.47 12.27
CA HIS A 295 34.42 4.57 11.89
C HIS A 295 33.68 5.64 12.71
N SER A 296 33.84 5.64 14.04
CA SER A 296 33.24 6.67 14.90
C SER A 296 33.79 8.06 14.58
N LEU A 297 35.09 8.20 14.34
CA LEU A 297 35.69 9.47 13.92
C LEU A 297 35.06 9.99 12.62
N LEU A 298 35.04 9.16 11.57
CA LEU A 298 34.53 9.56 10.26
C LEU A 298 33.03 9.84 10.31
N ALA A 299 32.25 9.03 11.03
CA ALA A 299 30.82 9.22 11.15
C ALA A 299 30.44 10.61 11.68
N TYR A 300 31.19 11.14 12.64
CA TYR A 300 30.96 12.49 13.17
C TYR A 300 31.68 13.55 12.33
N ALA A 301 32.99 13.41 12.12
CA ALA A 301 33.80 14.49 11.53
C ALA A 301 33.56 14.67 10.03
N ALA A 302 33.42 13.58 9.28
CA ALA A 302 33.23 13.65 7.83
C ALA A 302 31.79 14.01 7.45
N SER A 303 30.80 13.64 8.27
CA SER A 303 29.41 14.07 8.05
C SER A 303 29.23 15.58 8.26
N ILE A 304 29.95 16.18 9.22
CA ILE A 304 30.01 17.65 9.39
C ILE A 304 30.60 18.34 8.14
N ARG A 305 31.47 17.64 7.40
CA ARG A 305 32.09 18.12 6.16
C ARG A 305 31.26 17.85 4.90
N GLY A 306 30.07 17.25 5.04
CA GLY A 306 29.14 17.01 3.93
C GLY A 306 29.33 15.69 3.20
N HIS A 307 30.18 14.78 3.69
CA HIS A 307 30.30 13.43 3.12
C HIS A 307 29.14 12.56 3.59
N ALA A 308 28.64 11.66 2.74
CA ALA A 308 27.56 10.75 3.07
C ALA A 308 28.08 9.35 3.42
N THR A 309 29.22 8.95 2.87
CA THR A 309 29.73 7.57 2.94
C THR A 309 31.18 7.43 3.45
N ILE A 310 31.44 6.23 3.99
CA ILE A 310 32.70 5.46 3.93
C ILE A 310 33.84 6.07 3.12
N ASP A 311 33.71 5.80 1.83
CA ASP A 311 34.70 5.96 0.78
C ASP A 311 34.90 7.42 0.40
N GLU A 312 33.82 8.22 0.33
CA GLU A 312 33.90 9.67 0.17
C GLU A 312 34.74 10.30 1.30
N ALA A 313 34.47 9.89 2.54
CA ALA A 313 35.14 10.40 3.72
C ALA A 313 36.63 10.04 3.72
N VAL A 314 37.02 8.83 3.35
CA VAL A 314 38.44 8.42 3.32
C VAL A 314 39.18 8.95 2.09
N ALA A 315 38.46 9.29 1.01
CA ALA A 315 39.02 10.00 -0.13
C ALA A 315 39.38 11.46 0.19
N ASP A 316 38.71 12.08 1.18
CA ASP A 316 39.06 13.42 1.68
C ASP A 316 40.42 13.38 2.42
N PRO A 317 41.45 14.10 1.92
CA PRO A 317 42.79 14.07 2.52
C PRO A 317 42.82 14.48 4.00
N LEU A 318 41.91 15.37 4.43
CA LEU A 318 41.85 15.83 5.81
C LEU A 318 41.24 14.77 6.72
N CYS A 319 40.12 14.18 6.30
CA CYS A 319 39.50 13.06 7.02
C CYS A 319 40.44 11.86 7.12
N ARG A 320 41.17 11.55 6.04
CA ARG A 320 42.21 10.52 6.04
C ARG A 320 43.34 10.84 7.03
N ALA A 321 43.81 12.09 7.08
CA ALA A 321 44.84 12.49 8.03
C ALA A 321 44.38 12.31 9.48
N TRP A 322 43.12 12.61 9.81
CA TRP A 322 42.56 12.37 11.14
C TRP A 322 42.49 10.88 11.51
N VAL A 323 42.12 10.03 10.56
CA VAL A 323 42.13 8.56 10.74
C VAL A 323 43.54 8.06 11.00
N GLU A 324 44.52 8.50 10.21
CA GLU A 324 45.92 8.10 10.37
C GLU A 324 46.49 8.55 11.73
N GLN A 325 46.13 9.75 12.21
CA GLN A 325 46.50 10.22 13.54
C GLN A 325 45.91 9.37 14.67
N LEU A 326 44.61 9.05 14.60
CA LEU A 326 43.96 8.15 15.57
C LEU A 326 44.61 6.76 15.57
N TRP A 327 44.97 6.24 14.39
CA TRP A 327 45.66 4.96 14.27
C TRP A 327 47.07 4.98 14.87
N ASP A 328 47.83 6.06 14.67
CA ASP A 328 49.16 6.21 15.27
C ASP A 328 49.10 6.29 16.80
N GLU A 329 48.04 6.88 17.35
CA GLU A 329 47.74 6.90 18.79
C GLU A 329 47.43 5.49 19.32
N ALA A 330 46.52 4.77 18.67
CA ALA A 330 46.13 3.41 19.06
C ALA A 330 47.29 2.41 18.94
N CYS A 331 48.04 2.43 17.83
CA CYS A 331 49.13 1.47 17.56
C CYS A 331 50.27 1.54 18.58
N ARG A 332 50.45 2.65 19.29
CA ARG A 332 51.47 2.77 20.35
C ARG A 332 51.15 1.95 21.60
N HIS A 333 49.90 1.51 21.76
CA HIS A 333 49.42 0.78 22.94
C HIS A 333 48.88 -0.62 22.62
N LEU A 334 48.76 -0.98 21.34
CA LEU A 334 48.42 -2.34 20.93
C LEU A 334 49.60 -3.30 21.14
N THR A 335 49.30 -4.52 21.59
CA THR A 335 50.31 -5.54 21.93
C THR A 335 50.67 -6.45 20.75
N LEU A 336 49.96 -6.32 19.62
CA LEU A 336 50.24 -7.09 18.40
C LEU A 336 51.52 -6.62 17.70
N PRO A 337 52.20 -7.50 16.94
CA PRO A 337 53.38 -7.14 16.15
C PRO A 337 53.14 -5.98 15.17
N ALA A 338 54.15 -5.11 15.01
CA ALA A 338 54.02 -3.88 14.22
C ALA A 338 53.74 -4.14 12.71
N ASP A 339 54.24 -5.24 12.16
CA ASP A 339 53.95 -5.71 10.81
C ASP A 339 52.47 -6.12 10.65
N ALA A 340 51.93 -6.85 11.62
CA ALA A 340 50.50 -7.21 11.64
C ALA A 340 49.59 -5.97 11.74
N LEU A 341 49.97 -4.97 12.54
CA LEU A 341 49.23 -3.69 12.62
C LEU A 341 49.31 -2.88 11.33
N THR A 342 50.48 -2.89 10.67
CA THR A 342 50.68 -2.22 9.37
C THR A 342 49.82 -2.87 8.28
N GLU A 343 49.77 -4.20 8.27
CA GLU A 343 48.90 -4.95 7.36
C GLU A 343 47.42 -4.68 7.60
N TYR A 344 47.00 -4.66 8.87
CA TYR A 344 45.62 -4.37 9.21
C TYR A 344 45.20 -2.95 8.79
N ARG A 345 46.04 -1.94 9.00
CA ARG A 345 45.79 -0.56 8.50
C ARG A 345 45.66 -0.49 6.99
N ARG A 346 46.50 -1.24 6.26
CA ARG A 346 46.43 -1.34 4.79
C ARG A 346 45.09 -1.92 4.35
N ALA A 347 44.66 -3.03 4.98
CA ALA A 347 43.37 -3.64 4.72
C ALA A 347 42.22 -2.68 5.05
N LEU A 348 42.29 -1.93 6.15
CA LEU A 348 41.26 -0.94 6.49
C LEU A 348 41.13 0.18 5.46
N LEU A 349 42.24 0.68 4.91
CA LEU A 349 42.18 1.70 3.86
C LEU A 349 41.55 1.16 2.58
N GLU A 350 41.86 -0.08 2.21
CA GLU A 350 41.24 -0.75 1.07
C GLU A 350 39.74 -0.94 1.28
N ARG A 351 39.35 -1.41 2.47
CA ARG A 351 37.93 -1.59 2.87
C ARG A 351 37.17 -0.27 2.87
N PHE A 352 37.73 0.75 3.49
CA PHE A 352 37.10 2.07 3.57
C PHE A 352 37.00 2.74 2.20
N GLY A 353 37.97 2.52 1.32
CA GLY A 353 37.99 3.09 -0.02
C GLY A 353 37.12 2.36 -1.05
N ASN A 354 36.36 1.32 -0.66
CA ASN A 354 35.52 0.55 -1.59
C ASN A 354 34.13 1.19 -1.75
N PRO A 355 33.84 1.89 -2.87
CA PRO A 355 32.57 2.60 -3.06
C PRO A 355 31.37 1.65 -3.25
N ARG A 356 31.62 0.37 -3.58
CA ARG A 356 30.54 -0.58 -3.87
C ARG A 356 29.85 -1.11 -2.61
N VAL A 357 30.50 -0.99 -1.46
CA VAL A 357 29.93 -1.40 -0.17
C VAL A 357 28.99 -0.32 0.40
N ARG A 358 29.23 0.96 0.05
CA ARG A 358 28.37 2.13 0.35
C ARG A 358 27.91 2.23 1.81
N HIS A 359 28.85 2.38 2.75
CA HIS A 359 28.53 2.55 4.17
C HIS A 359 28.18 3.98 4.54
N LEU A 360 26.94 4.20 4.99
CA LEU A 360 26.45 5.53 5.36
C LEU A 360 27.01 6.00 6.71
N LEU A 361 27.61 7.18 6.73
CA LEU A 361 28.13 7.81 7.96
C LEU A 361 27.02 8.00 9.01
N ALA A 362 25.81 8.34 8.56
CA ALA A 362 24.66 8.57 9.45
C ALA A 362 24.23 7.30 10.21
N GLN A 363 24.35 6.12 9.60
CA GLN A 363 24.07 4.85 10.27
C GLN A 363 25.15 4.54 11.33
N ILE A 364 26.40 4.84 11.03
CA ILE A 364 27.54 4.57 11.92
C ILE A 364 27.53 5.51 13.13
N ALA A 365 27.07 6.75 12.96
CA ALA A 365 27.03 7.82 13.96
C ALA A 365 26.15 7.50 15.19
N ALA A 366 25.25 6.51 15.10
CA ALA A 366 24.35 6.15 16.20
C ALA A 366 25.09 5.70 17.48
N ASP A 367 24.45 5.79 18.65
CA ASP A 367 24.90 5.25 19.95
C ASP A 367 26.33 5.67 20.38
N GLY A 368 26.72 6.91 20.08
CA GLY A 368 28.05 7.45 20.42
C GLY A 368 28.39 7.41 21.91
N SER A 369 27.41 7.66 22.77
CA SER A 369 27.52 7.68 24.23
C SER A 369 28.05 6.37 24.79
N THR A 370 27.72 5.24 24.15
CA THR A 370 28.22 3.91 24.51
C THR A 370 29.51 3.59 23.73
N LYS A 371 29.50 3.81 22.42
CA LYS A 371 30.60 3.44 21.52
C LYS A 371 31.92 4.15 21.85
N LEU A 372 31.89 5.44 22.20
CA LEU A 372 33.10 6.21 22.47
C LEU A 372 33.84 5.71 23.71
N GLY A 373 33.11 5.17 24.68
CA GLY A 373 33.67 4.60 25.91
C GLY A 373 34.64 3.45 25.67
N VAL A 374 34.35 2.58 24.69
CA VAL A 374 35.17 1.41 24.37
C VAL A 374 36.10 1.61 23.17
N ARG A 375 35.79 2.57 22.29
CA ARG A 375 36.55 2.81 21.04
C ARG A 375 37.61 3.92 21.16
N ILE A 376 37.35 4.95 21.96
CA ILE A 376 38.17 6.18 22.00
C ILE A 376 38.81 6.40 23.38
N LEU A 377 38.03 6.28 24.46
CA LEU A 377 38.53 6.58 25.80
C LEU A 377 39.73 5.72 26.26
N PRO A 378 39.85 4.42 25.92
CA PRO A 378 41.02 3.63 26.30
C PRO A 378 42.33 4.16 25.70
N VAL A 379 42.30 4.50 24.41
CA VAL A 379 43.45 5.08 23.68
C VAL A 379 43.79 6.46 24.27
N LEU A 380 42.77 7.29 24.51
CA LEU A 380 42.96 8.61 25.13
C LEU A 380 43.63 8.49 26.50
N ARG A 381 43.12 7.63 27.39
CA ARG A 381 43.68 7.44 28.74
C ARG A 381 45.11 6.93 28.69
N ALA A 382 45.44 6.03 27.77
CA ALA A 382 46.80 5.51 27.59
C ALA A 382 47.77 6.61 27.10
N GLU A 383 47.33 7.46 26.18
CA GLU A 383 48.10 8.62 25.70
C GLU A 383 48.33 9.67 26.79
N ARG A 384 47.28 10.01 27.55
CA ARG A 384 47.39 10.94 28.69
C ARG A 384 48.31 10.38 29.78
N SER A 385 48.19 9.08 30.10
CA SER A 385 49.09 8.41 31.05
C SER A 385 50.55 8.41 30.60
N ALA A 386 50.78 8.44 29.29
CA ALA A 386 52.12 8.57 28.69
C ALA A 386 52.56 10.04 28.47
N GLY A 387 51.81 11.02 28.99
CA GLY A 387 52.12 12.44 28.95
C GLY A 387 51.89 13.14 27.60
N ARG A 388 51.14 12.53 26.68
CA ARG A 388 50.86 13.07 25.34
C ARG A 388 49.43 13.59 25.23
N VAL A 389 49.18 14.56 24.34
CA VAL A 389 47.82 15.05 24.02
C VAL A 389 47.40 14.37 22.71
N PRO A 390 46.38 13.48 22.72
CA PRO A 390 45.99 12.72 21.53
C PRO A 390 45.08 13.57 20.62
N THR A 391 45.63 14.07 19.51
CA THR A 391 44.90 14.87 18.52
C THR A 391 43.80 14.07 17.80
N GLY A 392 44.03 12.80 17.45
CA GLY A 392 43.04 11.94 16.81
C GLY A 392 41.83 11.66 17.70
N CYS A 393 42.08 11.28 18.96
CA CYS A 393 41.01 11.17 19.97
C CYS A 393 40.30 12.52 20.20
N ALA A 394 41.05 13.63 20.32
CA ALA A 394 40.46 14.95 20.51
C ALA A 394 39.57 15.39 19.33
N THR A 395 39.96 15.06 18.09
CA THR A 395 39.17 15.32 16.88
C THR A 395 37.85 14.57 16.92
N THR A 396 37.86 13.31 17.34
CA THR A 396 36.65 12.49 17.45
C THR A 396 35.69 13.05 18.51
N LEU A 397 36.22 13.46 19.67
CA LEU A 397 35.44 14.06 20.75
C LEU A 397 34.88 15.43 20.34
N ALA A 398 35.68 16.26 19.65
CA ALA A 398 35.24 17.53 19.10
C ALA A 398 34.09 17.36 18.10
N ALA A 399 34.24 16.44 17.16
CA ALA A 399 33.20 16.11 16.18
C ALA A 399 31.93 15.59 16.85
N TRP A 400 32.05 14.77 17.90
CA TRP A 400 30.89 14.29 18.65
C TRP A 400 30.19 15.41 19.43
N VAL A 401 30.92 16.34 20.06
CA VAL A 401 30.33 17.53 20.70
C VAL A 401 29.56 18.36 19.68
N LEU A 402 30.11 18.61 18.49
CA LEU A 402 29.43 19.33 17.43
C LEU A 402 28.20 18.56 16.90
N HIS A 403 28.31 17.24 16.78
CA HIS A 403 27.21 16.36 16.42
C HIS A 403 26.05 16.44 17.42
N LEU A 404 26.32 16.39 18.73
CA LEU A 404 25.32 16.60 19.78
C LEU A 404 24.64 17.98 19.71
N ARG A 405 25.34 18.97 19.14
CA ARG A 405 24.85 20.34 18.88
C ARG A 405 24.18 20.49 17.51
N GLY A 406 23.97 19.40 16.77
CA GLY A 406 23.21 19.37 15.51
C GLY A 406 24.04 19.53 14.24
N ALA A 407 25.37 19.40 14.29
CA ALA A 407 26.22 19.41 13.10
C ALA A 407 26.39 18.00 12.49
N GLY A 408 26.41 17.90 11.15
CA GLY A 408 26.61 16.64 10.45
C GLY A 408 25.39 15.70 10.51
N ALA A 409 25.61 14.40 10.68
CA ALA A 409 24.54 13.41 10.75
C ALA A 409 23.55 13.68 11.91
N PRO A 410 22.28 13.23 11.83
CA PRO A 410 21.33 13.34 12.95
C PRO A 410 21.78 12.54 14.18
N VAL A 411 21.56 13.09 15.38
CA VAL A 411 21.88 12.40 16.64
C VAL A 411 20.91 11.26 16.89
N ARG A 412 21.38 10.01 16.71
CA ARG A 412 20.64 8.77 16.99
C ARG A 412 21.27 8.01 18.15
N ASP A 413 21.04 8.46 19.37
CA ASP A 413 21.72 7.91 20.55
C ASP A 413 20.81 8.00 21.80
N ALA A 414 20.27 6.86 22.22
CA ALA A 414 19.33 6.80 23.34
C ALA A 414 20.00 7.11 24.70
N GLY A 415 21.32 6.91 24.80
CA GLY A 415 22.10 7.20 26.00
C GLY A 415 22.63 8.64 26.07
N ALA A 416 22.50 9.42 24.99
CA ALA A 416 23.08 10.76 24.90
C ALA A 416 22.36 11.85 25.70
N GLY A 417 21.25 11.57 26.41
CA GLY A 417 20.46 12.58 27.13
C GLY A 417 21.31 13.54 27.98
N PRO A 418 22.13 13.03 28.93
CA PRO A 418 23.01 13.87 29.74
C PRO A 418 24.08 14.61 28.91
N ALA A 419 24.61 13.98 27.86
CA ALA A 419 25.61 14.59 26.99
C ALA A 419 25.01 15.72 26.12
N ARG A 420 23.76 15.56 25.65
CA ARG A 420 23.02 16.61 24.92
C ARG A 420 22.69 17.80 25.80
N GLU A 421 22.30 17.54 27.05
CA GLU A 421 22.06 18.59 28.04
C GLU A 421 23.34 19.40 28.30
N ALA A 422 24.47 18.71 28.52
CA ALA A 422 25.77 19.36 28.64
C ALA A 422 26.17 20.12 27.36
N ALA A 423 25.96 19.52 26.18
CA ALA A 423 26.30 20.10 24.90
C ALA A 423 25.47 21.36 24.57
N ALA A 424 24.31 21.56 25.19
CA ALA A 424 23.42 22.70 24.99
C ALA A 424 23.92 24.01 25.64
N ALA A 425 25.02 23.98 26.41
CA ALA A 425 25.61 25.19 26.97
C ALA A 425 25.91 26.23 25.88
N GLU A 426 25.67 27.51 26.19
CA GLU A 426 25.78 28.61 25.21
C GLU A 426 27.22 28.72 24.67
N ASP A 427 28.22 28.68 25.54
CA ASP A 427 29.62 28.71 25.16
C ASP A 427 30.20 27.30 24.90
N LEU A 428 31.04 27.19 23.86
CA LEU A 428 31.59 25.91 23.41
C LEU A 428 32.53 25.28 24.45
N ARG A 429 33.22 26.07 25.29
CA ARG A 429 34.13 25.55 26.31
C ARG A 429 33.36 24.82 27.42
N THR A 430 32.29 25.41 27.93
CA THR A 430 31.41 24.77 28.92
C THR A 430 30.76 23.52 28.34
N ALA A 431 30.32 23.56 27.08
CA ALA A 431 29.78 22.38 26.40
C ALA A 431 30.80 21.24 26.29
N VAL A 432 32.04 21.54 25.88
CA VAL A 432 33.13 20.56 25.81
C VAL A 432 33.41 19.95 27.19
N VAL A 433 33.60 20.77 28.23
CA VAL A 433 33.88 20.29 29.59
C VAL A 433 32.76 19.37 30.08
N GLY A 434 31.49 19.80 29.96
CA GLY A 434 30.35 19.02 30.42
C GLY A 434 30.18 17.69 29.67
N VAL A 435 30.35 17.69 28.34
CA VAL A 435 30.25 16.46 27.53
C VAL A 435 31.38 15.47 27.86
N LEU A 436 32.60 15.97 28.08
CA LEU A 436 33.74 15.12 28.46
C LEU A 436 33.52 14.47 29.84
N ASP A 437 32.99 15.20 30.82
CA ASP A 437 32.69 14.63 32.14
C ASP A 437 31.52 13.64 32.12
N VAL A 438 30.55 13.82 31.21
CA VAL A 438 29.51 12.82 30.97
C VAL A 438 30.09 11.53 30.39
N LEU A 439 31.06 11.61 29.48
CA LEU A 439 31.72 10.44 28.90
C LEU A 439 32.58 9.69 29.90
N ALA A 440 33.36 10.42 30.71
CA ALA A 440 34.02 9.85 31.87
C ALA A 440 34.31 10.95 32.91
N PRO A 441 33.92 10.75 34.17
CA PRO A 441 34.17 11.73 35.22
C PRO A 441 35.65 12.12 35.33
N GLY A 442 35.93 13.43 35.38
CA GLY A 442 37.27 13.99 35.55
C GLY A 442 38.01 14.25 34.23
N LEU A 443 37.42 13.94 33.07
CA LEU A 443 37.99 14.34 31.78
C LEU A 443 37.86 15.86 31.53
N GLY A 444 36.82 16.50 32.07
CA GLY A 444 36.62 17.95 31.96
C GLY A 444 37.68 18.78 32.71
N ASP A 445 38.36 18.18 33.69
CA ASP A 445 39.44 18.82 34.46
C ASP A 445 40.82 18.78 33.75
N ASP A 446 40.96 18.00 32.67
CA ASP A 446 42.22 17.86 31.91
C ASP A 446 42.39 19.03 30.93
N ALA A 447 42.90 20.16 31.41
CA ALA A 447 43.03 21.40 30.62
C ALA A 447 43.74 21.21 29.25
N PRO A 448 44.88 20.50 29.14
CA PRO A 448 45.48 20.21 27.83
C PRO A 448 44.59 19.42 26.86
N LEU A 449 43.74 18.52 27.35
CA LEU A 449 42.77 17.79 26.52
C LEU A 449 41.62 18.69 26.10
N VAL A 450 41.04 19.46 27.03
CA VAL A 450 39.96 20.41 26.75
C VAL A 450 40.37 21.42 25.69
N ASP A 451 41.58 21.98 25.78
CA ASP A 451 42.10 22.93 24.79
C ASP A 451 42.31 22.27 23.41
N ALA A 452 42.74 21.01 23.36
CA ALA A 452 42.87 20.27 22.11
C ALA A 452 41.50 19.98 21.46
N VAL A 453 40.50 19.57 22.25
CA VAL A 453 39.13 19.35 21.76
C VAL A 453 38.51 20.66 21.25
N LEU A 454 38.73 21.78 21.94
CA LEU A 454 38.27 23.08 21.47
C LEU A 454 38.91 23.52 20.16
N THR A 455 40.23 23.34 20.04
CA THR A 455 40.96 23.64 18.80
C THR A 455 40.40 22.84 17.63
N GLN A 456 40.19 21.54 17.82
CA GLN A 456 39.61 20.69 16.78
C GLN A 456 38.15 21.04 16.47
N ALA A 457 37.36 21.43 17.47
CA ALA A 457 35.97 21.85 17.25
C ALA A 457 35.88 23.16 16.45
N GLU A 458 36.87 24.04 16.55
CA GLU A 458 36.97 25.24 15.70
C GLU A 458 37.35 24.89 14.26
N GLU A 459 38.30 23.96 14.07
CA GLU A 459 38.70 23.46 12.74
C GLU A 459 37.57 22.70 12.01
N LEU A 460 36.66 22.08 12.77
CA LEU A 460 35.52 21.31 12.26
C LEU A 460 34.26 22.15 11.97
N ARG A 461 34.23 23.47 12.27
CA ARG A 461 33.02 24.28 12.07
C ARG A 461 32.58 24.26 10.59
N PRO A 462 31.28 24.04 10.31
CA PRO A 462 30.79 23.98 8.94
C PRO A 462 30.97 25.34 8.25
N THR A 463 31.44 25.30 7.00
CA THR A 463 31.18 26.40 6.06
C THR A 463 29.75 26.18 5.57
N PRO A 464 28.82 27.14 5.68
CA PRO A 464 27.45 26.94 5.24
C PRO A 464 27.44 26.54 3.76
N THR A 465 26.81 25.40 3.45
CA THR A 465 26.50 25.03 2.07
C THR A 465 25.63 26.13 1.48
N PRO A 466 26.02 26.77 0.37
CA PRO A 466 25.17 27.73 -0.30
C PRO A 466 23.86 27.04 -0.68
N ALA A 467 22.74 27.76 -0.58
CA ALA A 467 21.52 27.33 -1.25
C ALA A 467 21.83 27.07 -2.73
N PRO A 468 21.29 26.00 -3.34
CA PRO A 468 21.54 25.69 -4.75
C PRO A 468 21.22 26.92 -5.60
N THR A 469 22.14 27.25 -6.50
CA THR A 469 21.93 28.36 -7.43
C THR A 469 20.92 27.95 -8.51
N ALA A 470 20.38 28.90 -9.27
CA ALA A 470 19.41 28.59 -10.32
C ALA A 470 19.93 27.60 -11.39
N ASP A 471 21.26 27.43 -11.53
CA ASP A 471 21.90 26.47 -12.43
C ASP A 471 21.90 25.02 -11.89
N ASP A 472 21.58 24.79 -10.60
CA ASP A 472 21.65 23.47 -9.95
C ASP A 472 20.29 22.71 -9.91
N ARG A 473 19.17 23.35 -10.33
CA ARG A 473 17.82 22.76 -10.30
C ARG A 473 17.57 21.83 -11.48
N VAL A 474 18.40 20.80 -11.63
CA VAL A 474 18.35 19.84 -12.75
C VAL A 474 16.99 19.14 -12.90
N TRP A 475 16.17 19.08 -11.85
CA TRP A 475 14.81 18.54 -11.91
C TRP A 475 13.80 19.46 -12.60
N LEU A 476 14.12 20.72 -12.88
CA LEU A 476 13.28 21.62 -13.67
C LEU A 476 13.54 21.52 -15.18
N ASP A 477 14.51 20.71 -15.61
CA ASP A 477 14.77 20.45 -17.02
C ASP A 477 13.75 19.45 -17.59
N PRO A 478 12.81 19.88 -18.47
CA PRO A 478 11.80 18.99 -19.03
C PRO A 478 12.39 17.98 -20.04
N ALA A 479 13.67 18.09 -20.43
CA ALA A 479 14.32 17.12 -21.31
C ALA A 479 14.69 15.82 -20.59
N ARG A 480 14.71 15.81 -19.25
CA ARG A 480 15.02 14.63 -18.43
C ARG A 480 13.79 13.77 -18.18
N ALA A 481 14.01 12.47 -17.96
CA ALA A 481 12.89 11.57 -17.67
C ALA A 481 12.21 11.95 -16.34
N PRO A 482 10.86 11.88 -16.24
CA PRO A 482 10.12 12.27 -15.03
C PRO A 482 10.67 11.68 -13.72
N ARG A 483 11.05 10.40 -13.73
CA ARG A 483 11.62 9.72 -12.57
C ARG A 483 13.01 10.25 -12.19
N GLU A 484 13.85 10.58 -13.16
CA GLU A 484 15.17 11.19 -12.90
C GLU A 484 15.02 12.57 -12.27
N ARG A 485 14.04 13.35 -12.73
CA ARG A 485 13.68 14.66 -12.16
C ARG A 485 13.19 14.49 -10.71
N ALA A 486 12.30 13.53 -10.46
CA ALA A 486 11.81 13.22 -9.12
C ALA A 486 12.94 12.80 -8.16
N LEU A 487 13.84 11.91 -8.59
CA LEU A 487 15.02 11.51 -7.81
C LEU A 487 15.92 12.69 -7.48
N ALA A 488 16.22 13.54 -8.46
CA ALA A 488 17.06 14.72 -8.25
C ALA A 488 16.41 15.76 -7.32
N LEU A 489 15.10 15.98 -7.45
CA LEU A 489 14.34 16.85 -6.55
C LEU A 489 14.38 16.32 -5.11
N VAL A 490 14.03 15.06 -4.90
CA VAL A 490 13.98 14.45 -3.56
C VAL A 490 15.38 14.40 -2.92
N ALA A 491 16.44 14.20 -3.71
CA ALA A 491 17.81 14.29 -3.22
C ALA A 491 18.20 15.70 -2.75
N ALA A 492 17.59 16.75 -3.31
CA ALA A 492 17.85 18.14 -2.95
C ALA A 492 17.03 18.63 -1.74
N MET A 493 16.00 17.89 -1.32
CA MET A 493 15.11 18.28 -0.22
C MET A 493 15.74 18.01 1.15
N THR A 494 15.52 18.93 2.11
CA THR A 494 15.76 18.65 3.53
C THR A 494 14.75 17.63 4.07
N LEU A 495 15.01 17.06 5.25
CA LEU A 495 14.08 16.13 5.87
C LEU A 495 12.73 16.80 6.19
N GLU A 496 12.74 18.03 6.66
CA GLU A 496 11.55 18.83 6.96
C GLU A 496 10.72 19.06 5.69
N GLN A 497 11.37 19.40 4.59
CA GLN A 497 10.72 19.56 3.29
C GLN A 497 10.14 18.23 2.80
N LYS A 498 10.85 17.12 3.00
CA LYS A 498 10.34 15.78 2.66
C LYS A 498 9.07 15.47 3.44
N ILE A 499 9.08 15.69 4.75
CA ILE A 499 7.92 15.40 5.61
C ILE A 499 6.72 16.31 5.27
N ALA A 500 6.95 17.61 5.08
CA ALA A 500 5.90 18.55 4.68
C ALA A 500 5.22 18.18 3.35
N GLN A 501 5.90 17.37 2.53
CA GLN A 501 5.39 16.87 1.27
C GLN A 501 4.76 15.46 1.37
N LEU A 502 4.66 14.85 2.55
CA LEU A 502 4.00 13.55 2.74
C LEU A 502 2.52 13.67 3.06
N HIS A 503 1.99 14.84 3.40
CA HIS A 503 0.65 14.98 3.94
C HIS A 503 -0.09 16.22 3.41
N GLY A 504 -1.42 16.24 3.52
CA GLY A 504 -2.23 17.42 3.23
C GLY A 504 -2.11 18.53 4.28
N ALA A 505 -2.55 19.74 3.94
CA ALA A 505 -2.39 20.95 4.75
C ALA A 505 -3.62 21.32 5.61
N MET A 506 -4.66 20.48 5.66
CA MET A 506 -5.89 20.82 6.38
C MET A 506 -5.64 20.95 7.89
N ALA A 507 -6.02 22.10 8.47
CA ALA A 507 -5.97 22.33 9.90
C ALA A 507 -7.23 21.75 10.58
N THR A 508 -7.21 20.46 10.90
CA THR A 508 -8.36 19.78 11.51
C THR A 508 -8.30 19.89 13.04
N GLY A 509 -9.27 20.59 13.64
CA GLY A 509 -9.47 20.62 15.10
C GLY A 509 -10.26 19.43 15.64
N VAL A 510 -10.63 18.48 14.77
CA VAL A 510 -11.57 17.38 15.05
C VAL A 510 -10.82 16.06 15.08
N ASP A 511 -10.78 15.39 16.24
CA ASP A 511 -10.27 14.02 16.35
C ASP A 511 -11.37 13.01 16.02
N LEU A 512 -11.64 12.79 14.73
CA LEU A 512 -12.61 11.78 14.27
C LEU A 512 -12.30 10.36 14.77
N TYR A 513 -11.06 10.09 15.17
CA TYR A 513 -10.63 8.79 15.69
C TYR A 513 -11.11 8.54 17.14
N ALA A 514 -11.63 9.57 17.80
CA ALA A 514 -12.27 9.47 19.12
C ALA A 514 -13.80 9.24 19.05
N LEU A 515 -14.40 9.23 17.85
CA LEU A 515 -15.83 8.97 17.68
C LEU A 515 -16.12 7.47 17.88
N THR A 516 -16.46 7.10 19.12
CA THR A 516 -17.04 5.79 19.44
C THR A 516 -18.53 5.76 19.09
N ALA A 517 -18.92 4.84 18.21
CA ALA A 517 -20.21 4.12 18.14
C ALA A 517 -21.53 4.91 18.36
N ALA A 518 -21.63 6.16 17.94
CA ALA A 518 -22.90 6.89 17.93
C ALA A 518 -23.08 7.61 16.59
N ALA A 519 -23.46 6.87 15.54
CA ALA A 519 -24.18 7.48 14.44
C ALA A 519 -25.61 7.82 14.93
N PRO A 520 -26.17 9.00 14.59
CA PRO A 520 -27.55 9.31 14.92
C PRO A 520 -28.49 8.34 14.21
N GLU A 521 -29.43 7.71 14.94
CA GLU A 521 -30.42 6.76 14.41
C GLU A 521 -31.42 7.36 13.38
N ASN A 522 -31.25 8.62 12.97
CA ASN A 522 -32.14 9.28 12.03
C ASN A 522 -31.34 10.18 11.09
N GLY A 523 -30.82 9.63 9.98
CA GLY A 523 -30.41 10.34 8.74
C GLY A 523 -30.05 11.82 8.85
N GLY A 524 -29.24 12.19 9.83
CA GLY A 524 -29.00 13.57 10.20
C GLY A 524 -27.85 14.13 9.39
N ASP A 525 -28.12 15.26 8.75
CA ASP A 525 -27.22 16.14 7.99
C ASP A 525 -25.72 16.00 8.39
N PRO A 526 -24.82 15.65 7.45
CA PRO A 526 -23.37 15.65 7.68
C PRO A 526 -22.79 17.01 8.10
N ASP A 527 -23.58 18.09 8.08
CA ASP A 527 -23.20 19.43 8.58
C ASP A 527 -22.99 19.51 10.13
N LEU A 528 -22.67 18.40 10.80
CA LEU A 528 -22.24 18.37 12.20
C LEU A 528 -20.83 18.95 12.45
N VAL A 529 -20.24 19.67 11.48
CA VAL A 529 -19.09 20.55 11.70
C VAL A 529 -19.58 21.99 11.60
N GLY A 530 -20.14 22.50 12.70
CA GLY A 530 -20.82 23.80 12.80
C GLY A 530 -19.93 25.05 12.70
N GLU A 531 -18.79 25.00 12.01
CA GLU A 531 -18.03 26.19 11.60
C GLU A 531 -17.61 26.04 10.12
N PRO A 532 -17.53 27.12 9.33
CA PRO A 532 -17.04 27.04 7.96
C PRO A 532 -15.55 26.66 8.01
N VAL A 533 -15.27 25.36 7.99
CA VAL A 533 -13.92 24.84 7.82
C VAL A 533 -13.48 25.28 6.44
N GLU A 534 -12.44 26.11 6.39
CA GLU A 534 -11.77 26.42 5.14
C GLU A 534 -11.33 25.08 4.51
N VAL A 535 -11.91 24.73 3.36
CA VAL A 535 -11.64 23.45 2.69
C VAL A 535 -10.27 23.52 2.04
N VAL A 536 -9.25 23.21 2.84
CA VAL A 536 -7.86 23.11 2.42
C VAL A 536 -7.61 21.68 1.94
N ARG A 537 -7.46 21.49 0.63
CA ARG A 537 -7.21 20.17 0.01
C ARG A 537 -5.99 20.23 -0.89
N HIS A 538 -4.86 20.63 -0.30
CA HIS A 538 -3.59 20.68 -1.00
C HIS A 538 -2.42 20.27 -0.13
N VAL A 539 -1.30 20.04 -0.79
CA VAL A 539 0.03 20.07 -0.19
C VAL A 539 0.69 21.38 -0.56
N ASP A 540 1.28 22.05 0.42
CA ASP A 540 1.89 23.37 0.27
C ASP A 540 3.02 23.37 -0.77
N GLU A 541 3.16 24.50 -1.47
CA GLU A 541 4.28 24.78 -2.37
C GLU A 541 5.63 24.89 -1.65
N ILE A 542 6.73 24.68 -2.39
CA ILE A 542 8.10 24.99 -1.93
C ILE A 542 8.82 25.77 -3.03
N ASP A 543 8.73 27.10 -2.97
CA ASP A 543 9.23 28.03 -4.00
C ASP A 543 10.73 27.88 -4.29
N GLU A 544 11.53 27.65 -3.25
CA GLU A 544 12.99 27.49 -3.37
C GLU A 544 13.40 26.23 -4.13
N LEU A 545 12.50 25.24 -4.24
CA LEU A 545 12.68 24.04 -5.06
C LEU A 545 11.85 24.07 -6.35
N GLY A 546 10.98 25.08 -6.52
CA GLY A 546 10.02 25.15 -7.61
C GLY A 546 8.94 24.06 -7.54
N ILE A 547 8.62 23.55 -6.35
CA ILE A 547 7.51 22.62 -6.15
C ILE A 547 6.20 23.43 -6.15
N PRO A 548 5.27 23.19 -7.09
CA PRO A 548 4.00 23.88 -7.11
C PRO A 548 3.09 23.37 -5.98
N ARG A 549 2.10 24.19 -5.59
CA ARG A 549 1.02 23.73 -4.71
C ARG A 549 0.28 22.57 -5.35
N PHE A 550 0.23 21.44 -4.66
CA PHE A 550 -0.41 20.24 -5.16
C PHE A 550 -1.89 20.21 -4.77
N ARG A 551 -2.76 20.65 -5.67
CA ARG A 551 -4.20 20.82 -5.42
C ARG A 551 -5.00 19.57 -5.77
N ILE A 552 -5.84 19.13 -4.83
CA ILE A 552 -6.63 17.92 -4.92
C ILE A 552 -8.11 18.30 -4.89
N THR A 553 -8.89 17.72 -5.79
CA THR A 553 -10.34 17.85 -5.82
C THR A 553 -11.02 16.50 -5.89
N ASN A 554 -12.23 16.42 -5.31
CA ASN A 554 -13.04 15.22 -5.41
C ASN A 554 -13.55 14.98 -6.85
N GLY A 555 -13.91 13.73 -7.10
CA GLY A 555 -14.79 13.23 -8.16
C GLY A 555 -15.62 12.08 -7.57
N PRO A 556 -16.29 11.19 -8.34
CA PRO A 556 -16.11 10.89 -9.77
C PRO A 556 -17.12 11.52 -10.75
N VAL A 557 -18.20 12.15 -10.29
CA VAL A 557 -19.35 12.55 -11.14
C VAL A 557 -19.30 14.00 -11.66
N GLY A 558 -18.09 14.50 -11.83
CA GLY A 558 -17.79 15.91 -12.08
C GLY A 558 -16.70 16.42 -11.13
N VAL A 559 -16.29 17.68 -11.28
CA VAL A 559 -15.35 18.30 -10.32
C VAL A 559 -16.11 18.60 -9.03
N GLY A 560 -15.81 17.83 -7.98
CA GLY A 560 -16.47 17.94 -6.67
C GLY A 560 -15.88 19.03 -5.78
N LEU A 561 -16.19 18.94 -4.49
CA LEU A 561 -15.57 19.79 -3.46
C LEU A 561 -14.04 19.59 -3.48
N GLY A 562 -13.29 20.68 -3.57
CA GLY A 562 -11.86 20.65 -3.82
C GLY A 562 -11.15 21.87 -3.22
N ASP A 563 -9.84 21.96 -3.44
CA ASP A 563 -9.06 23.10 -2.99
C ASP A 563 -9.58 24.42 -3.58
N GLY A 564 -9.96 25.36 -2.72
CA GLY A 564 -10.56 26.65 -3.08
C GLY A 564 -11.69 27.04 -2.14
N THR A 565 -11.78 28.33 -1.78
CA THR A 565 -12.77 28.83 -0.80
C THR A 565 -13.61 29.98 -1.40
N PRO A 566 -14.91 29.78 -1.67
CA PRO A 566 -15.61 28.49 -1.69
C PRO A 566 -15.10 27.59 -2.83
N SER A 567 -15.35 26.27 -2.75
CA SER A 567 -15.00 25.37 -3.85
C SER A 567 -15.71 25.80 -5.14
N PRO A 568 -15.03 25.75 -6.30
CA PRO A 568 -15.60 26.20 -7.56
C PRO A 568 -16.77 25.31 -8.01
N ALA A 569 -17.78 25.93 -8.63
CA ALA A 569 -18.87 25.20 -9.28
C ALA A 569 -18.39 24.56 -10.60
N ALA A 570 -19.03 23.45 -10.98
CA ALA A 570 -18.67 22.64 -12.15
C ALA A 570 -19.90 21.99 -12.79
N THR A 571 -19.70 21.23 -13.87
CA THR A 571 -20.80 20.46 -14.47
C THR A 571 -21.09 19.23 -13.61
N SER A 572 -22.32 19.13 -13.09
CA SER A 572 -22.81 17.91 -12.44
C SER A 572 -23.24 16.93 -13.52
N LEU A 573 -22.51 15.83 -13.66
CA LEU A 573 -22.76 14.81 -14.66
C LEU A 573 -23.71 13.72 -14.13
N PRO A 574 -24.30 12.90 -15.01
CA PRO A 574 -24.99 11.71 -14.58
C PRO A 574 -24.09 10.77 -13.77
N MET A 575 -24.70 10.00 -12.87
CA MET A 575 -24.00 9.07 -11.98
C MET A 575 -23.24 7.97 -12.74
N THR A 576 -22.18 7.45 -12.13
CA THR A 576 -21.24 6.51 -12.79
C THR A 576 -21.90 5.17 -13.09
N ILE A 577 -22.86 4.73 -12.26
CA ILE A 577 -23.69 3.56 -12.54
C ILE A 577 -24.47 3.75 -13.85
N GLY A 578 -24.99 4.95 -14.07
CA GLY A 578 -25.61 5.32 -15.33
C GLY A 578 -24.61 5.28 -16.48
N LEU A 579 -23.43 5.87 -16.34
CA LEU A 579 -22.38 5.79 -17.37
C LEU A 579 -22.08 4.33 -17.78
N ALA A 580 -21.97 3.41 -16.82
CA ALA A 580 -21.78 1.99 -17.09
C ALA A 580 -22.95 1.37 -17.87
N ALA A 581 -24.19 1.81 -17.61
CA ALA A 581 -25.36 1.39 -18.35
C ALA A 581 -25.28 1.74 -19.85
N GLY A 582 -24.43 2.69 -20.24
CA GLY A 582 -24.18 3.02 -21.63
C GLY A 582 -23.53 1.89 -22.45
N PHE A 583 -22.73 1.00 -21.82
CA PHE A 583 -21.90 -0.03 -22.46
C PHE A 583 -21.14 0.51 -23.70
N ASP A 584 -20.53 1.70 -23.54
CA ASP A 584 -19.89 2.43 -24.62
C ASP A 584 -18.61 3.11 -24.13
N LEU A 585 -17.47 2.64 -24.63
CA LEU A 585 -16.15 3.16 -24.26
C LEU A 585 -15.91 4.58 -24.79
N GLU A 586 -16.54 4.97 -25.90
CA GLU A 586 -16.43 6.35 -26.40
C GLU A 586 -17.25 7.30 -25.53
N LEU A 587 -18.40 6.84 -25.03
CA LEU A 587 -19.19 7.60 -24.06
C LEU A 587 -18.40 7.81 -22.76
N ALA A 588 -17.75 6.76 -22.24
CA ALA A 588 -16.87 6.83 -21.08
C ALA A 588 -15.67 7.77 -21.31
N ARG A 589 -15.06 7.74 -22.50
CA ARG A 589 -13.99 8.66 -22.88
C ARG A 589 -14.46 10.11 -22.87
N ARG A 590 -15.62 10.42 -23.46
CA ARG A 590 -16.22 11.76 -23.45
C ARG A 590 -16.53 12.25 -22.04
N TYR A 591 -17.00 11.36 -21.18
CA TYR A 591 -17.25 11.66 -19.77
C TYR A 591 -15.96 12.08 -19.05
N GLY A 592 -14.91 11.27 -19.17
CA GLY A 592 -13.60 11.59 -18.58
C GLY A 592 -12.94 12.84 -19.19
N ASP A 593 -13.12 13.08 -20.49
CA ASP A 593 -12.60 14.26 -21.19
C ASP A 593 -13.21 15.55 -20.63
N LEU A 594 -14.54 15.57 -20.41
CA LEU A 594 -15.24 16.70 -19.80
C LEU A 594 -14.69 16.97 -18.38
N ILE A 595 -14.64 15.95 -17.52
CA ILE A 595 -14.12 16.10 -16.15
C ILE A 595 -12.67 16.56 -16.14
N GLY A 596 -11.81 15.94 -16.96
CA GLY A 596 -10.40 16.29 -17.07
C GLY A 596 -10.20 17.73 -17.51
N SER A 597 -10.97 18.18 -18.51
CA SER A 597 -10.92 19.55 -19.02
C SER A 597 -11.35 20.58 -17.97
N GLU A 598 -12.42 20.32 -17.21
CA GLU A 598 -12.88 21.21 -16.14
C GLU A 598 -11.88 21.23 -14.98
N THR A 599 -11.34 20.07 -14.59
CA THR A 599 -10.34 19.96 -13.53
C THR A 599 -9.10 20.79 -13.86
N ALA A 600 -8.59 20.66 -15.10
CA ALA A 600 -7.48 21.46 -15.59
C ALA A 600 -7.84 22.96 -15.69
N THR A 601 -9.04 23.29 -16.16
CA THR A 601 -9.54 24.68 -16.24
C THR A 601 -9.59 25.33 -14.88
N LEU A 602 -9.94 24.59 -13.82
CA LEU A 602 -10.00 25.09 -12.45
C LEU A 602 -8.63 25.08 -11.74
N GLY A 603 -7.55 24.72 -12.43
CA GLY A 603 -6.18 24.73 -11.89
C GLY A 603 -5.91 23.63 -10.85
N GLN A 604 -6.70 22.56 -10.84
CA GLN A 604 -6.54 21.41 -9.97
C GLN A 604 -5.52 20.42 -10.56
N HIS A 605 -4.79 19.71 -9.70
CA HIS A 605 -3.73 18.78 -10.12
C HIS A 605 -4.19 17.32 -10.08
N VAL A 606 -5.12 17.00 -9.18
CA VAL A 606 -5.63 15.65 -8.95
C VAL A 606 -7.15 15.68 -8.95
N LEU A 607 -7.75 14.75 -9.70
CA LEU A 607 -9.15 14.36 -9.53
C LEU A 607 -9.19 13.00 -8.82
N GLU A 608 -9.86 12.95 -7.66
CA GLU A 608 -10.07 11.71 -6.91
C GLU A 608 -11.17 10.84 -7.53
N GLY A 609 -10.89 10.32 -8.71
CA GLY A 609 -11.70 9.36 -9.46
C GLY A 609 -10.93 8.77 -10.66
N PRO A 610 -11.43 7.67 -11.25
CA PRO A 610 -12.76 7.11 -11.03
C PRO A 610 -12.88 6.16 -9.83
N GLY A 611 -14.11 5.98 -9.34
CA GLY A 611 -14.46 4.95 -8.35
C GLY A 611 -14.75 3.61 -9.00
N VAL A 612 -14.16 2.51 -8.52
CA VAL A 612 -14.22 1.18 -9.17
C VAL A 612 -14.48 0.01 -8.22
N CYS A 613 -14.97 0.28 -7.00
CA CYS A 613 -15.53 -0.79 -6.17
C CYS A 613 -16.71 -1.46 -6.90
N LEU A 614 -17.02 -2.70 -6.54
CA LEU A 614 -18.06 -3.46 -7.24
C LEU A 614 -19.38 -3.37 -6.50
N HIS A 615 -20.49 -3.43 -7.22
CA HIS A 615 -21.84 -3.39 -6.64
C HIS A 615 -22.20 -4.72 -5.98
N ARG A 616 -21.52 -5.05 -4.88
CA ARG A 616 -21.69 -6.30 -4.14
C ARG A 616 -23.06 -6.38 -3.48
N THR A 617 -23.51 -5.28 -2.87
CA THR A 617 -24.86 -5.16 -2.31
C THR A 617 -25.59 -4.01 -2.97
N ILE A 618 -26.88 -4.16 -3.23
CA ILE A 618 -27.71 -3.11 -3.84
C ILE A 618 -28.16 -2.03 -2.85
N VAL A 619 -27.82 -2.20 -1.56
CA VAL A 619 -28.11 -1.22 -0.50
C VAL A 619 -26.91 -0.33 -0.20
N SER A 620 -25.76 -0.55 -0.85
CA SER A 620 -24.54 0.21 -0.61
C SER A 620 -24.72 1.70 -0.90
N GLY A 621 -24.26 2.56 0.01
CA GLY A 621 -24.42 4.01 -0.09
C GLY A 621 -23.71 4.67 -1.27
N ARG A 622 -22.78 3.97 -1.93
CA ARG A 622 -21.87 4.55 -2.96
C ARG A 622 -21.88 3.87 -4.32
N ASN A 623 -22.74 2.90 -4.57
CA ASN A 623 -22.83 2.31 -5.93
C ASN A 623 -23.13 3.36 -7.01
N PHE A 624 -23.79 4.47 -6.66
CA PHE A 624 -24.05 5.57 -7.61
C PHE A 624 -22.75 6.13 -8.23
N GLU A 625 -21.64 6.15 -7.50
CA GLU A 625 -20.34 6.66 -7.95
C GLU A 625 -19.39 5.57 -8.44
N TYR A 626 -19.86 4.32 -8.48
CA TYR A 626 -19.17 3.17 -9.04
C TYR A 626 -19.87 2.72 -10.34
N PHE A 627 -19.25 1.81 -11.09
CA PHE A 627 -19.75 1.43 -12.42
C PHE A 627 -20.74 0.27 -12.38
N SER A 628 -20.33 -0.90 -11.87
CA SER A 628 -21.08 -2.14 -12.08
C SER A 628 -20.75 -3.23 -11.05
N GLU A 629 -21.61 -4.24 -10.98
CA GLU A 629 -21.33 -5.54 -10.36
C GLU A 629 -20.33 -6.39 -11.17
N ASP A 630 -20.07 -6.08 -12.44
CA ASP A 630 -19.16 -6.85 -13.30
C ASP A 630 -17.76 -6.21 -13.34
N PRO A 631 -16.69 -6.96 -13.00
CA PRO A 631 -15.34 -6.39 -12.93
C PRO A 631 -14.78 -6.00 -14.30
N TYR A 632 -15.17 -6.68 -15.39
CA TYR A 632 -14.71 -6.32 -16.73
C TYR A 632 -15.39 -5.05 -17.22
N LEU A 633 -16.72 -4.92 -17.06
CA LEU A 633 -17.41 -3.67 -17.41
C LEU A 633 -16.86 -2.49 -16.61
N THR A 634 -16.69 -2.65 -15.29
CA THR A 634 -16.12 -1.63 -14.42
C THR A 634 -14.71 -1.23 -14.88
N GLY A 635 -13.81 -2.20 -15.09
CA GLY A 635 -12.45 -1.92 -15.53
C GLY A 635 -12.37 -1.26 -16.91
N ALA A 636 -13.14 -1.75 -17.88
CA ALA A 636 -13.12 -1.22 -19.24
C ALA A 636 -13.60 0.24 -19.31
N MET A 637 -14.70 0.56 -18.61
CA MET A 637 -15.23 1.92 -18.53
C MET A 637 -14.29 2.84 -17.75
N ALA A 638 -13.74 2.38 -16.63
CA ALA A 638 -12.82 3.16 -15.81
C ALA A 638 -11.51 3.48 -16.54
N VAL A 639 -10.96 2.55 -17.33
CA VAL A 639 -9.76 2.78 -18.16
C VAL A 639 -10.01 3.90 -19.17
N ALA A 640 -11.17 3.93 -19.82
CA ALA A 640 -11.52 4.99 -20.76
C ALA A 640 -11.63 6.36 -20.07
N VAL A 641 -12.30 6.42 -18.92
CA VAL A 641 -12.44 7.65 -18.11
C VAL A 641 -11.08 8.15 -17.62
N ALA A 642 -10.28 7.27 -17.02
CA ALA A 642 -8.99 7.65 -16.42
C ALA A 642 -7.98 8.16 -17.45
N ARG A 643 -7.89 7.50 -18.62
CA ARG A 643 -7.02 7.98 -19.71
C ARG A 643 -7.44 9.39 -20.16
N ALA A 644 -8.74 9.59 -20.39
CA ALA A 644 -9.25 10.89 -20.84
C ALA A 644 -9.00 12.00 -19.81
N ILE A 645 -9.12 11.73 -18.50
CA ILE A 645 -8.75 12.71 -17.46
C ILE A 645 -7.25 13.04 -17.53
N GLN A 646 -6.40 12.02 -17.65
CA GLN A 646 -4.95 12.20 -17.67
C GLN A 646 -4.43 12.94 -18.92
N ASP A 647 -5.13 12.85 -20.05
CA ASP A 647 -4.80 13.57 -21.28
C ASP A 647 -4.83 15.11 -21.09
N HIS A 648 -5.49 15.60 -20.04
CA HIS A 648 -5.52 17.03 -19.66
C HIS A 648 -4.40 17.44 -18.70
N GLY A 649 -3.43 16.55 -18.41
CA GLY A 649 -2.35 16.80 -17.44
C GLY A 649 -2.80 16.70 -15.98
N VAL A 650 -3.93 16.06 -15.73
CA VAL A 650 -4.53 15.84 -14.40
C VAL A 650 -4.20 14.43 -13.93
N ILE A 651 -3.85 14.27 -12.65
CA ILE A 651 -3.70 12.95 -12.03
C ILE A 651 -5.12 12.40 -11.79
N ALA A 652 -5.48 11.34 -12.50
CA ALA A 652 -6.63 10.51 -12.13
C ALA A 652 -6.21 9.56 -11.00
N MET A 653 -7.13 9.29 -10.06
CA MET A 653 -6.89 8.42 -8.91
C MET A 653 -7.96 7.34 -8.79
N ALA A 654 -7.56 6.09 -8.98
CA ALA A 654 -8.45 4.94 -8.80
C ALA A 654 -8.82 4.77 -7.33
N LYS A 655 -10.11 4.62 -7.00
CA LYS A 655 -10.57 4.44 -5.61
C LYS A 655 -11.73 3.43 -5.47
N HIS A 656 -11.91 2.75 -4.35
CA HIS A 656 -11.04 2.71 -3.15
C HIS A 656 -10.39 1.35 -3.08
N PHE A 657 -9.08 1.31 -2.94
CA PHE A 657 -8.27 0.10 -3.03
C PHE A 657 -8.04 -0.53 -1.65
N VAL A 658 -8.70 -1.64 -1.30
CA VAL A 658 -9.73 -2.40 -2.04
C VAL A 658 -10.77 -2.95 -1.06
N LEU A 659 -11.91 -3.41 -1.58
CA LEU A 659 -13.04 -4.00 -0.84
C LEU A 659 -13.88 -3.00 -0.02
N ASN A 660 -13.93 -1.75 -0.45
CA ASN A 660 -14.80 -0.72 0.13
C ASN A 660 -16.19 -0.76 -0.52
N ASP A 661 -16.85 -1.91 -0.48
CA ASP A 661 -18.10 -2.18 -1.19
C ASP A 661 -19.35 -1.83 -0.33
N GLN A 662 -19.16 -1.30 0.88
CA GLN A 662 -20.21 -0.84 1.79
C GLN A 662 -19.78 0.36 2.65
N GLU A 663 -20.73 1.12 3.17
CA GLU A 663 -20.47 2.28 4.02
C GLU A 663 -20.58 1.97 5.52
N HIS A 664 -21.45 1.04 5.89
CA HIS A 664 -21.68 0.65 7.27
C HIS A 664 -20.36 0.17 7.90
N GLU A 665 -19.93 0.85 8.96
CA GLU A 665 -18.70 0.53 9.70
C GLU A 665 -17.43 0.51 8.84
N ARG A 666 -17.40 1.20 7.68
CA ARG A 666 -16.26 1.20 6.73
C ARG A 666 -14.91 1.53 7.37
N PHE A 667 -14.89 2.34 8.44
CA PHE A 667 -13.67 2.68 9.19
C PHE A 667 -13.14 1.55 10.08
N ARG A 668 -13.93 0.51 10.35
CA ARG A 668 -13.60 -0.53 11.35
C ARG A 668 -13.70 -1.94 10.79
N THR A 669 -14.64 -2.21 9.90
CA THR A 669 -14.91 -3.57 9.42
C THR A 669 -13.68 -4.26 8.82
N SER A 670 -13.55 -5.57 9.06
CA SER A 670 -12.61 -6.44 8.36
C SER A 670 -13.32 -7.29 7.32
N VAL A 671 -12.80 -7.29 6.10
CA VAL A 671 -13.27 -8.16 5.02
C VAL A 671 -12.34 -9.37 4.92
N GLU A 672 -12.92 -10.55 5.12
CA GLU A 672 -12.30 -11.84 4.81
C GLU A 672 -12.75 -12.32 3.44
N VAL A 673 -11.78 -12.50 2.56
CA VAL A 673 -11.97 -12.91 1.17
C VAL A 673 -10.83 -13.83 0.74
N GLU A 674 -11.15 -14.84 -0.07
CA GLU A 674 -10.18 -15.74 -0.69
C GLU A 674 -9.33 -15.00 -1.73
N GLU A 675 -8.07 -15.40 -1.91
CA GLU A 675 -7.15 -14.72 -2.85
C GLU A 675 -7.65 -14.80 -4.30
N ARG A 676 -8.14 -15.97 -4.73
CA ARG A 676 -8.77 -16.14 -6.03
C ARG A 676 -9.91 -15.14 -6.26
N VAL A 677 -10.81 -15.01 -5.29
CA VAL A 677 -11.97 -14.10 -5.39
C VAL A 677 -11.50 -12.65 -5.44
N LEU A 678 -10.52 -12.30 -4.61
CA LEU A 678 -9.92 -10.98 -4.59
C LEU A 678 -9.30 -10.63 -5.96
N ARG A 679 -8.56 -11.57 -6.59
CA ARG A 679 -7.87 -11.39 -7.87
C ARG A 679 -8.82 -11.36 -9.07
N GLU A 680 -9.81 -12.24 -9.12
CA GLU A 680 -10.70 -12.39 -10.28
C GLU A 680 -11.87 -11.39 -10.29
N LEU A 681 -12.21 -10.79 -9.14
CA LEU A 681 -13.26 -9.78 -9.03
C LEU A 681 -12.70 -8.40 -8.62
N TYR A 682 -12.40 -8.21 -7.35
CA TYR A 682 -12.26 -6.88 -6.74
C TYR A 682 -10.98 -6.14 -7.11
N LEU A 683 -9.90 -6.87 -7.39
CA LEU A 683 -8.63 -6.31 -7.86
C LEU A 683 -8.61 -6.09 -9.37
N LEU A 684 -9.42 -6.82 -10.15
CA LEU A 684 -9.35 -6.83 -11.61
C LEU A 684 -9.53 -5.44 -12.25
N PRO A 685 -10.50 -4.59 -11.82
CA PRO A 685 -10.60 -3.22 -12.34
C PRO A 685 -9.36 -2.37 -12.06
N PHE A 686 -8.73 -2.56 -10.88
CA PHE A 686 -7.51 -1.83 -10.52
C PHE A 686 -6.30 -2.33 -11.34
N GLU A 687 -6.19 -3.63 -11.59
CA GLU A 687 -5.16 -4.20 -12.46
C GLU A 687 -5.25 -3.58 -13.87
N MET A 688 -6.45 -3.50 -14.42
CA MET A 688 -6.73 -2.85 -15.72
C MET A 688 -6.35 -1.36 -15.69
N LEU A 689 -6.69 -0.62 -14.64
CA LEU A 689 -6.30 0.78 -14.51
C LEU A 689 -4.77 0.96 -14.45
N VAL A 690 -4.06 0.07 -13.75
CA VAL A 690 -2.60 0.12 -13.65
C VAL A 690 -1.95 -0.19 -15.00
N LYS A 691 -2.30 -1.32 -15.62
CA LYS A 691 -1.62 -1.81 -16.82
C LYS A 691 -2.12 -1.16 -18.10
N ASP A 692 -3.41 -0.86 -18.19
CA ASP A 692 -4.02 -0.33 -19.41
C ASP A 692 -4.14 1.20 -19.34
N ALA A 693 -4.56 1.80 -18.22
CA ALA A 693 -4.67 3.26 -18.14
C ALA A 693 -3.37 3.97 -17.74
N GLY A 694 -2.38 3.24 -17.22
CA GLY A 694 -1.17 3.85 -16.65
C GLY A 694 -1.50 4.82 -15.52
N ILE A 695 -2.49 4.45 -14.68
CA ILE A 695 -3.08 5.32 -13.67
C ILE A 695 -1.97 5.99 -12.82
N ALA A 696 -2.13 7.29 -12.55
CA ALA A 696 -1.11 8.08 -11.86
C ALA A 696 -1.14 7.89 -10.34
N ALA A 697 -2.30 7.57 -9.77
CA ALA A 697 -2.49 7.41 -8.34
C ALA A 697 -3.57 6.38 -7.99
N VAL A 698 -3.49 5.84 -6.78
CA VAL A 698 -4.52 4.97 -6.19
C VAL A 698 -4.84 5.45 -4.77
N MET A 699 -6.12 5.46 -4.40
CA MET A 699 -6.55 5.77 -3.03
C MET A 699 -6.77 4.47 -2.24
N SER A 700 -6.12 4.30 -1.09
CA SER A 700 -6.34 3.14 -0.22
C SER A 700 -7.68 3.25 0.52
N ALA A 701 -8.42 2.15 0.62
CA ALA A 701 -9.70 2.06 1.31
C ALA A 701 -9.64 2.29 2.84
N TYR A 702 -10.81 2.43 3.46
CA TYR A 702 -10.97 2.57 4.91
C TYR A 702 -10.88 1.26 5.69
N ASN A 703 -11.45 0.20 5.14
CA ASN A 703 -11.68 -1.06 5.83
C ASN A 703 -10.36 -1.83 6.08
N ARG A 704 -10.47 -2.85 6.93
CA ARG A 704 -9.46 -3.88 7.05
C ARG A 704 -9.68 -4.96 5.99
N ILE A 705 -8.59 -5.61 5.59
CA ILE A 705 -8.55 -6.76 4.72
C ILE A 705 -7.78 -7.82 5.49
N ARG A 706 -8.43 -8.94 5.82
CA ARG A 706 -7.83 -10.02 6.63
C ARG A 706 -7.21 -9.51 7.94
N GLY A 707 -7.94 -8.64 8.64
CA GLY A 707 -7.57 -8.04 9.93
C GLY A 707 -6.65 -6.81 9.86
N VAL A 708 -6.09 -6.45 8.70
CA VAL A 708 -5.13 -5.34 8.55
C VAL A 708 -5.76 -4.21 7.75
N PHE A 709 -5.62 -2.96 8.20
CA PHE A 709 -6.15 -1.81 7.47
C PHE A 709 -5.60 -1.74 6.04
N ALA A 710 -6.44 -1.38 5.06
CA ALA A 710 -6.02 -1.29 3.67
C ALA A 710 -4.84 -0.31 3.45
N SER A 711 -4.74 0.75 4.26
CA SER A 711 -3.61 1.69 4.27
C SER A 711 -2.29 1.10 4.81
N GLU A 712 -2.36 -0.05 5.50
CA GLU A 712 -1.23 -0.75 6.14
C GLU A 712 -1.02 -2.16 5.56
N TYR A 713 -1.86 -2.60 4.62
CA TYR A 713 -1.83 -3.96 4.10
C TYR A 713 -0.80 -4.10 2.98
N ARG A 714 0.44 -4.44 3.37
CA ARG A 714 1.58 -4.59 2.46
C ARG A 714 1.31 -5.53 1.28
N HIS A 715 0.49 -6.57 1.49
CA HIS A 715 0.14 -7.50 0.43
C HIS A 715 -0.53 -6.79 -0.76
N THR A 716 -1.57 -5.98 -0.54
CA THR A 716 -2.21 -5.24 -1.64
C THR A 716 -1.38 -4.06 -2.09
N LEU A 717 -0.84 -3.25 -1.17
CA LEU A 717 -0.15 -2.01 -1.52
C LEU A 717 1.21 -2.23 -2.20
N THR A 718 1.95 -3.26 -1.83
CA THR A 718 3.31 -3.51 -2.37
C THR A 718 3.38 -4.76 -3.22
N GLU A 719 2.95 -5.92 -2.71
CA GLU A 719 3.11 -7.17 -3.46
C GLU A 719 2.24 -7.17 -4.72
N VAL A 720 0.93 -7.02 -4.58
CA VAL A 720 -0.01 -6.99 -5.71
C VAL A 720 0.25 -5.75 -6.57
N LEU A 721 0.06 -4.55 -6.01
CA LEU A 721 0.02 -3.32 -6.78
C LEU A 721 1.35 -3.03 -7.48
N ARG A 722 2.49 -3.31 -6.84
CA ARG A 722 3.80 -2.90 -7.35
C ARG A 722 4.65 -4.05 -7.87
N HIS A 723 4.69 -5.19 -7.18
CA HIS A 723 5.51 -6.32 -7.66
C HIS A 723 4.79 -7.08 -8.78
N ASP A 724 3.50 -7.39 -8.62
CA ASP A 724 2.75 -8.16 -9.63
C ASP A 724 2.30 -7.28 -10.81
N TRP A 725 1.92 -6.02 -10.55
CA TRP A 725 1.36 -5.15 -11.61
C TRP A 725 2.30 -4.06 -12.10
N GLY A 726 3.40 -3.80 -11.41
CA GLY A 726 4.38 -2.78 -11.83
C GLY A 726 3.89 -1.33 -11.69
N PHE A 727 2.98 -1.04 -10.76
CA PHE A 727 2.51 0.33 -10.53
C PHE A 727 3.65 1.28 -10.12
N GLU A 728 3.84 2.34 -10.91
CA GLU A 728 4.89 3.37 -10.70
C GLU A 728 4.37 4.67 -10.07
N GLY A 729 3.04 4.81 -9.93
CA GLY A 729 2.42 5.97 -9.30
C GLY A 729 2.51 5.94 -7.76
N TYR A 730 1.71 6.80 -7.12
CA TYR A 730 1.66 6.90 -5.65
C TYR A 730 0.33 6.42 -5.07
N VAL A 731 0.38 5.98 -3.81
CA VAL A 731 -0.81 5.62 -3.02
C VAL A 731 -1.12 6.74 -2.04
N GLN A 732 -2.33 7.26 -2.10
CA GLN A 732 -2.88 8.22 -1.15
C GLN A 732 -3.82 7.52 -0.18
N SER A 733 -3.88 7.97 1.07
CA SER A 733 -4.94 7.52 1.98
C SER A 733 -6.28 8.10 1.52
N ASP A 734 -7.36 7.39 1.78
CA ASP A 734 -8.64 8.07 1.91
C ASP A 734 -8.59 9.01 3.14
N PHE A 735 -9.54 9.92 3.26
CA PHE A 735 -9.53 10.98 4.26
C PHE A 735 -9.58 10.38 5.67
N TRP A 736 -8.50 10.54 6.44
CA TRP A 736 -8.32 9.94 7.77
C TRP A 736 -8.33 8.39 7.78
N SER A 737 -8.02 7.74 6.66
CA SER A 737 -7.90 6.27 6.63
C SER A 737 -6.54 5.75 7.11
N ALA A 738 -5.50 6.59 7.05
CA ALA A 738 -4.19 6.27 7.64
C ALA A 738 -4.32 6.00 9.15
N ARG A 739 -3.59 5.00 9.66
CA ARG A 739 -3.68 4.55 11.07
C ARG A 739 -2.36 4.61 11.84
N SER A 740 -1.24 4.71 11.14
CA SER A 740 0.08 4.89 11.73
C SER A 740 1.09 5.39 10.71
N ALA A 741 2.19 6.00 11.17
CA ALA A 741 3.31 6.34 10.29
C ALA A 741 4.04 5.09 9.79
N VAL A 742 4.44 4.24 10.74
CA VAL A 742 5.39 3.15 10.49
C VAL A 742 4.77 2.06 9.61
N ALA A 743 3.61 1.52 9.99
CA ALA A 743 3.03 0.41 9.24
C ALA A 743 2.56 0.89 7.86
N SER A 744 1.95 2.08 7.77
CA SER A 744 1.48 2.61 6.47
C SER A 744 2.63 2.89 5.50
N LEU A 745 3.68 3.61 5.92
CA LEU A 745 4.84 3.91 5.05
C LEU A 745 5.56 2.62 4.61
N ASN A 746 5.74 1.66 5.51
CA ASN A 746 6.40 0.39 5.19
C ASN A 746 5.52 -0.53 4.32
N ALA A 747 4.19 -0.43 4.43
CA ALA A 747 3.26 -1.15 3.57
C ALA A 747 3.22 -0.58 2.14
N GLY A 748 3.55 0.70 1.98
CA GLY A 748 3.61 1.39 0.70
C GLY A 748 2.54 2.47 0.50
N LEU A 749 1.97 3.01 1.58
CA LEU A 749 1.25 4.28 1.56
C LEU A 749 2.27 5.41 1.36
N ASP A 750 2.04 6.29 0.39
CA ASP A 750 3.01 7.35 0.04
C ASP A 750 2.53 8.75 0.48
N HIS A 751 1.23 8.97 0.64
CA HIS A 751 0.64 10.28 0.93
C HIS A 751 -0.56 10.19 1.89
N GLU A 752 -0.51 10.93 3.01
CA GLU A 752 -1.61 11.04 3.98
C GLU A 752 -2.54 12.23 3.64
N MET A 753 -3.84 12.01 3.70
CA MET A 753 -4.87 13.05 3.58
C MET A 753 -5.92 12.96 4.70
N PRO A 754 -6.55 14.07 5.09
CA PRO A 754 -6.34 15.45 4.61
C PRO A 754 -5.28 16.26 5.33
N ASP A 755 -4.80 15.74 6.45
CA ASP A 755 -3.93 16.43 7.38
C ASP A 755 -2.67 15.60 7.65
N SER A 756 -1.91 15.99 8.67
CA SER A 756 -0.63 15.38 9.04
C SER A 756 -0.71 14.46 10.26
N LYS A 757 -1.88 13.91 10.61
CA LYS A 757 -2.04 13.21 11.91
C LYS A 757 -0.97 12.14 12.17
N TRP A 758 -0.61 11.35 11.16
CA TRP A 758 0.36 10.27 11.31
C TRP A 758 1.70 10.60 10.67
N PHE A 759 1.70 11.35 9.57
CA PHE A 759 2.91 11.73 8.84
C PHE A 759 3.45 13.10 9.29
N ASP A 760 3.11 13.56 10.51
CA ASP A 760 3.68 14.77 11.10
C ASP A 760 5.20 14.65 11.34
N GLU A 761 5.86 15.82 11.40
CA GLU A 761 7.30 15.94 11.59
C GLU A 761 7.82 15.17 12.81
N ARG A 762 7.15 15.26 13.95
CA ARG A 762 7.58 14.60 15.19
C ARG A 762 7.47 13.08 15.04
N THR A 763 6.36 12.59 14.49
CA THR A 763 6.11 11.15 14.35
C THR A 763 7.04 10.52 13.33
N VAL A 764 7.24 11.13 12.15
CA VAL A 764 8.16 10.63 11.13
C VAL A 764 9.61 10.71 11.58
N LYS A 765 10.05 11.84 12.19
CA LYS A 765 11.41 11.94 12.74
C LYS A 765 11.66 10.90 13.83
N ARG A 766 10.69 10.63 14.69
CA ARG A 766 10.79 9.56 15.70
C ARG A 766 10.90 8.19 15.04
N ALA A 767 10.06 7.87 14.06
CA ALA A 767 10.11 6.60 13.34
C ALA A 767 11.46 6.37 12.66
N LEU A 768 12.04 7.42 12.05
CA LEU A 768 13.39 7.39 11.46
C LEU A 768 14.48 7.23 12.52
N ALA A 769 14.37 7.94 13.66
CA ALA A 769 15.31 7.83 14.77
C ALA A 769 15.30 6.44 15.42
N GLU A 770 14.14 5.80 15.47
CA GLU A 770 13.93 4.45 16.01
C GLU A 770 14.21 3.34 14.99
N THR A 771 14.60 3.67 13.75
CA THR A 771 14.79 2.70 12.64
C THR A 771 13.54 1.83 12.39
N ALA A 772 12.37 2.38 12.72
CA ALA A 772 11.08 1.78 12.40
C ALA A 772 10.71 2.06 10.94
N VAL A 773 11.19 3.16 10.38
CA VAL A 773 11.13 3.53 8.96
C VAL A 773 12.53 3.95 8.51
N GLU A 774 12.92 3.59 7.30
CA GLU A 774 14.18 4.05 6.68
C GLU A 774 13.95 5.33 5.86
N ILE A 775 14.97 6.18 5.71
CA ILE A 775 14.83 7.43 4.92
C ILE A 775 14.49 7.12 3.46
N GLU A 776 14.99 6.00 2.94
CA GLU A 776 14.69 5.50 1.61
C GLU A 776 13.20 5.20 1.42
N THR A 777 12.46 4.89 2.49
CA THR A 777 11.00 4.73 2.42
C THR A 777 10.29 6.07 2.20
N VAL A 778 10.72 7.12 2.89
CA VAL A 778 10.21 8.48 2.68
C VAL A 778 10.57 8.99 1.29
N ASP A 779 11.82 8.80 0.88
CA ASP A 779 12.31 9.25 -0.43
C ASP A 779 11.54 8.55 -1.56
N ARG A 780 11.31 7.24 -1.42
CA ARG A 780 10.56 6.45 -2.40
C ARG A 780 9.10 6.90 -2.51
N ALA A 781 8.45 7.24 -1.40
CA ALA A 781 7.09 7.78 -1.41
C ALA A 781 7.02 9.10 -2.20
N LEU A 782 7.95 10.01 -1.95
CA LEU A 782 8.02 11.30 -2.66
C LEU A 782 8.39 11.13 -4.14
N VAL A 783 9.32 10.24 -4.46
CA VAL A 783 9.68 9.95 -5.87
C VAL A 783 8.47 9.42 -6.63
N ARG A 784 7.70 8.50 -6.02
CA ARG A 784 6.45 7.96 -6.60
C ARG A 784 5.40 9.03 -6.85
N ARG A 785 5.30 10.05 -5.99
CA ARG A 785 4.34 11.15 -6.17
C ARG A 785 4.82 12.20 -7.17
N PHE A 786 6.08 12.61 -7.12
CA PHE A 786 6.60 13.62 -8.03
C PHE A 786 6.77 13.09 -9.47
N THR A 787 6.98 11.78 -9.66
CA THR A 787 7.08 11.18 -11.00
C THR A 787 5.86 11.44 -11.88
N PRO A 788 4.60 11.14 -11.46
CA PRO A 788 3.41 11.47 -12.25
C PRO A 788 3.19 12.98 -12.37
N MET A 789 3.55 13.80 -11.37
CA MET A 789 3.48 15.26 -11.48
C MET A 789 4.37 15.78 -12.63
N PHE A 790 5.60 15.29 -12.74
CA PHE A 790 6.48 15.61 -13.86
C PHE A 790 6.00 15.00 -15.19
N ARG A 791 5.51 13.76 -15.17
CA ARG A 791 4.97 13.05 -16.36
C ARG A 791 3.81 13.83 -17.00
N LEU A 792 2.97 14.45 -16.17
CA LEU A 792 1.77 15.17 -16.59
C LEU A 792 1.99 16.69 -16.72
N GLY A 793 3.25 17.16 -16.64
CA GLY A 793 3.61 18.56 -16.89
C GLY A 793 3.15 19.54 -15.82
N GLN A 794 2.95 19.08 -14.58
CA GLN A 794 2.38 19.90 -13.50
C GLN A 794 3.36 20.92 -12.94
N PHE A 795 4.67 20.70 -13.07
CA PHE A 795 5.70 21.67 -12.68
C PHE A 795 5.81 22.82 -13.70
N GLU A 796 5.44 22.57 -14.95
CA GLU A 796 5.51 23.53 -16.05
C GLU A 796 4.22 24.33 -16.22
N ARG A 797 3.11 23.87 -15.63
CA ARG A 797 1.80 24.50 -15.76
C ARG A 797 1.63 25.60 -14.69
N PRO A 798 1.58 26.89 -15.07
CA PRO A 798 1.27 27.95 -14.12
C PRO A 798 -0.18 27.83 -13.63
N TYR A 799 -0.41 28.16 -12.36
CA TYR A 799 -1.77 28.25 -11.84
C TYR A 799 -2.51 29.44 -12.48
N ALA A 800 -3.47 29.12 -13.35
CA ALA A 800 -4.25 30.09 -14.11
C ALA A 800 -5.69 29.58 -14.31
N PRO A 801 -6.52 29.56 -13.25
CA PRO A 801 -7.89 29.06 -13.34
C PRO A 801 -8.73 29.92 -14.31
N GLY A 802 -9.53 29.26 -15.14
CA GLY A 802 -10.42 29.84 -16.13
C GLY A 802 -11.90 29.66 -15.78
N ALA A 803 -12.77 29.98 -16.75
CA ALA A 803 -14.21 29.76 -16.66
C ALA A 803 -14.60 28.50 -17.46
N ILE A 804 -15.49 27.69 -16.89
CA ILE A 804 -16.04 26.51 -17.55
C ILE A 804 -17.06 26.94 -18.62
N ASP A 805 -17.07 26.27 -19.77
CA ASP A 805 -18.11 26.41 -20.79
C ASP A 805 -19.38 25.67 -20.36
N ALA A 806 -20.16 26.29 -19.48
CA ALA A 806 -21.37 25.71 -18.92
C ALA A 806 -22.36 25.24 -20.00
N VAL A 807 -22.49 25.98 -21.12
CA VAL A 807 -23.44 25.66 -22.18
C VAL A 807 -22.98 24.45 -22.99
N GLY A 808 -21.71 24.45 -23.42
CA GLY A 808 -21.15 23.33 -24.17
C GLY A 808 -21.07 22.05 -23.36
N HIS A 809 -20.65 22.15 -22.10
CA HIS A 809 -20.53 21.00 -21.20
C HIS A 809 -21.90 20.48 -20.76
N GLY A 810 -22.87 21.38 -20.56
CA GLY A 810 -24.28 21.06 -20.40
C GLY A 810 -24.85 20.23 -21.55
N ALA A 811 -24.69 20.69 -22.78
CA ALA A 811 -25.14 19.94 -23.96
C ALA A 811 -24.50 18.54 -24.03
N ALA A 812 -23.20 18.44 -23.72
CA ALA A 812 -22.52 17.14 -23.64
C ALA A 812 -23.06 16.25 -22.51
N ALA A 813 -23.38 16.81 -21.34
CA ALA A 813 -23.98 16.09 -20.23
C ALA A 813 -25.37 15.54 -20.60
N ARG A 814 -26.21 16.33 -21.28
CA ARG A 814 -27.52 15.90 -21.82
C ARG A 814 -27.38 14.75 -22.82
N GLU A 815 -26.44 14.85 -23.76
CA GLU A 815 -26.16 13.78 -24.72
C GLU A 815 -25.69 12.48 -24.06
N ILE A 816 -24.89 12.58 -22.99
CA ILE A 816 -24.46 11.43 -22.20
C ILE A 816 -25.66 10.83 -21.48
N GLY A 817 -26.41 11.66 -20.76
CA GLY A 817 -27.58 11.28 -19.98
C GLY A 817 -28.65 10.51 -20.79
N ALA A 818 -28.87 10.94 -22.03
CA ALA A 818 -29.86 10.30 -22.91
C ALA A 818 -29.42 8.91 -23.41
N GLN A 819 -28.12 8.60 -23.42
CA GLN A 819 -27.58 7.33 -23.92
C GLN A 819 -27.41 6.25 -22.84
N ILE A 820 -27.56 6.62 -21.57
CA ILE A 820 -27.39 5.74 -20.41
C ILE A 820 -28.70 5.27 -19.78
N ALA A 821 -29.80 5.94 -20.08
CA ALA A 821 -31.11 5.57 -19.57
C ALA A 821 -31.57 4.21 -20.12
N VAL A 822 -32.16 3.41 -19.25
CA VAL A 822 -32.58 2.04 -19.52
C VAL A 822 -34.11 1.97 -19.55
N LEU A 823 -34.67 1.61 -20.71
CA LEU A 823 -36.09 1.28 -20.77
C LEU A 823 -36.28 -0.14 -20.23
N LEU A 824 -36.73 -0.26 -18.98
CA LEU A 824 -36.90 -1.54 -18.30
C LEU A 824 -38.14 -2.30 -18.80
N LYS A 825 -39.25 -1.57 -18.98
CA LYS A 825 -40.56 -2.11 -19.38
C LYS A 825 -41.33 -1.12 -20.26
N ASN A 826 -42.06 -1.60 -21.26
CA ASN A 826 -42.90 -0.76 -22.15
C ASN A 826 -44.07 -1.54 -22.79
N ASP A 827 -45.02 -1.98 -21.98
CA ASP A 827 -46.21 -2.71 -22.42
C ASP A 827 -47.12 -1.81 -23.26
N GLY A 828 -47.62 -2.35 -24.38
CA GLY A 828 -48.55 -1.62 -25.26
C GLY A 828 -47.93 -0.41 -25.99
N ALA A 829 -46.60 -0.26 -25.95
CA ALA A 829 -45.87 0.86 -26.52
C ALA A 829 -46.39 2.22 -26.01
N VAL A 830 -46.55 2.35 -24.68
CA VAL A 830 -46.93 3.62 -24.03
C VAL A 830 -45.86 4.69 -24.27
N LEU A 831 -44.58 4.31 -24.23
CA LEU A 831 -43.48 5.18 -24.62
C LEU A 831 -43.05 4.95 -26.08
N PRO A 832 -42.66 6.01 -26.82
CA PRO A 832 -42.65 7.42 -26.38
C PRO A 832 -44.07 8.02 -26.28
N LEU A 833 -44.25 8.98 -25.38
CA LEU A 833 -45.48 9.77 -25.24
C LEU A 833 -45.70 10.63 -26.50
N ASP A 834 -46.95 10.77 -26.91
CA ASP A 834 -47.33 11.70 -27.99
C ASP A 834 -47.09 13.14 -27.50
N PRO A 835 -46.20 13.93 -28.14
CA PRO A 835 -45.94 15.29 -27.72
C PRO A 835 -47.17 16.18 -27.84
N HIS A 836 -48.15 15.85 -28.69
CA HIS A 836 -49.38 16.63 -28.89
C HIS A 836 -50.57 16.12 -28.07
N VAL A 837 -50.30 15.34 -27.02
CA VAL A 837 -51.26 15.05 -25.97
C VAL A 837 -51.80 16.36 -25.35
N GLY A 838 -53.06 16.39 -24.92
CA GLY A 838 -53.66 17.62 -24.38
C GLY A 838 -52.99 18.08 -23.08
N SER A 839 -52.75 17.15 -22.15
CA SER A 839 -52.17 17.44 -20.84
C SER A 839 -51.26 16.32 -20.31
N ILE A 840 -50.13 16.71 -19.73
CA ILE A 840 -49.21 15.84 -19.01
C ILE A 840 -49.11 16.29 -17.56
N VAL A 841 -49.24 15.36 -16.61
CA VAL A 841 -48.97 15.64 -15.19
C VAL A 841 -47.76 14.85 -14.70
N ILE A 842 -46.80 15.56 -14.11
CA ILE A 842 -45.67 14.98 -13.37
C ILE A 842 -46.08 14.84 -11.90
N ILE A 843 -45.91 13.65 -11.32
CA ILE A 843 -46.28 13.36 -9.92
C ILE A 843 -45.12 12.67 -9.22
N GLY A 844 -44.75 13.14 -8.03
CA GLY A 844 -43.70 12.54 -7.23
C GLY A 844 -43.37 13.36 -5.99
N GLN A 845 -42.40 12.89 -5.21
CA GLN A 845 -41.88 13.64 -4.05
C GLN A 845 -40.91 14.74 -4.48
N SER A 846 -40.75 15.76 -3.63
CA SER A 846 -40.05 17.01 -3.96
C SER A 846 -38.68 16.80 -4.61
N THR A 847 -37.86 15.91 -4.04
CA THR A 847 -36.53 15.52 -4.54
C THR A 847 -36.49 15.12 -6.02
N PHE A 848 -37.57 14.55 -6.55
CA PHE A 848 -37.60 13.98 -7.91
C PHE A 848 -38.38 14.82 -8.92
N VAL A 849 -39.23 15.75 -8.47
CA VAL A 849 -40.11 16.55 -9.35
C VAL A 849 -39.92 18.06 -9.24
N ASP A 850 -39.44 18.57 -8.10
CA ASP A 850 -39.24 20.00 -7.88
C ASP A 850 -37.84 20.46 -8.32
N GLU A 851 -36.85 19.56 -8.23
CA GLU A 851 -35.43 19.83 -8.45
C GLU A 851 -34.86 18.85 -9.50
N ALA A 852 -33.74 19.25 -10.12
CA ALA A 852 -32.94 18.32 -10.92
C ALA A 852 -32.26 17.31 -9.99
N CYS A 853 -32.34 16.03 -10.32
CA CYS A 853 -31.75 14.96 -9.52
C CYS A 853 -30.24 14.88 -9.77
N LEU A 854 -29.48 15.61 -8.96
CA LEU A 854 -28.02 15.73 -9.05
C LEU A 854 -27.26 14.47 -8.63
N GLY A 855 -27.94 13.50 -8.02
CA GLY A 855 -27.37 12.27 -7.50
C GLY A 855 -26.82 12.38 -6.09
N GLY A 856 -25.90 11.47 -5.77
CA GLY A 856 -25.58 11.14 -4.38
C GLY A 856 -24.81 12.22 -3.60
N GLY A 857 -24.91 12.13 -2.27
CA GLY A 857 -24.22 13.02 -1.33
C GLY A 857 -22.73 12.68 -1.11
N GLY A 858 -22.10 13.31 -0.13
CA GLY A 858 -20.71 13.04 0.24
C GLY A 858 -19.67 13.69 -0.66
N SER A 859 -18.51 13.03 -0.79
CA SER A 859 -17.35 13.53 -1.56
C SER A 859 -17.63 13.72 -3.05
N SER A 860 -18.50 12.90 -3.64
CA SER A 860 -18.91 12.98 -5.04
C SER A 860 -19.84 14.15 -5.37
N LYS A 861 -20.32 14.89 -4.36
CA LYS A 861 -21.23 16.02 -4.58
C LYS A 861 -20.56 17.12 -5.39
N VAL A 862 -21.21 17.52 -6.47
CA VAL A 862 -20.81 18.65 -7.33
C VAL A 862 -21.71 19.85 -7.01
N ILE A 863 -21.10 21.04 -6.88
CA ILE A 863 -21.86 22.30 -6.87
C ILE A 863 -22.12 22.66 -8.34
N PRO A 864 -23.37 22.57 -8.84
CA PRO A 864 -23.62 22.73 -10.27
C PRO A 864 -23.56 24.21 -10.69
N LEU A 865 -23.12 24.45 -11.93
CA LEU A 865 -23.16 25.79 -12.56
C LEU A 865 -24.60 26.28 -12.80
N TYR A 866 -25.51 25.35 -13.09
CA TYR A 866 -26.95 25.54 -13.21
C TYR A 866 -27.64 24.17 -13.13
N THR A 867 -28.97 24.15 -13.04
CA THR A 867 -29.77 22.92 -13.08
C THR A 867 -31.04 23.13 -13.90
N VAL A 868 -31.55 22.06 -14.49
CA VAL A 868 -32.83 22.05 -15.24
C VAL A 868 -33.81 21.09 -14.55
N PRO A 869 -34.79 21.62 -13.79
CA PRO A 869 -35.80 20.79 -13.13
C PRO A 869 -36.74 20.07 -14.12
N PRO A 870 -37.38 18.97 -13.72
CA PRO A 870 -38.23 18.15 -14.60
C PRO A 870 -39.36 18.90 -15.32
N LEU A 871 -40.04 19.81 -14.62
CA LEU A 871 -41.14 20.59 -15.21
C LEU A 871 -40.65 21.56 -16.29
N GLU A 872 -39.48 22.15 -16.10
CA GLU A 872 -38.87 23.09 -17.04
C GLU A 872 -38.39 22.33 -18.27
N GLY A 873 -37.57 21.29 -18.09
CA GLY A 873 -37.05 20.52 -19.22
C GLY A 873 -38.14 19.86 -20.08
N LEU A 874 -39.25 19.41 -19.49
CA LEU A 874 -40.37 18.88 -20.27
C LEU A 874 -41.09 19.96 -21.09
N ARG A 875 -41.20 21.19 -20.57
CA ARG A 875 -41.77 22.32 -21.32
C ARG A 875 -40.85 22.75 -22.46
N ASP A 876 -39.56 22.88 -22.18
CA ASP A 876 -38.57 23.29 -23.16
C ASP A 876 -38.54 22.33 -24.36
N VAL A 877 -38.54 21.01 -24.12
CA VAL A 877 -38.58 20.01 -25.20
C VAL A 877 -39.92 20.00 -25.95
N LEU A 878 -41.05 20.20 -25.27
CA LEU A 878 -42.35 20.32 -25.95
C LEU A 878 -42.42 21.56 -26.85
N ASP A 879 -41.87 22.69 -26.39
CA ASP A 879 -41.78 23.92 -27.15
C ASP A 879 -40.89 23.74 -28.39
N ASP A 880 -39.74 23.06 -28.25
CA ASP A 880 -38.85 22.69 -29.36
C ASP A 880 -39.54 21.78 -30.39
N LEU A 881 -40.44 20.90 -29.93
CA LEU A 881 -41.28 20.05 -30.78
C LEU A 881 -42.51 20.79 -31.35
N GLY A 882 -42.74 22.06 -31.00
CA GLY A 882 -43.87 22.86 -31.44
C GLY A 882 -45.21 22.38 -30.89
N SER A 883 -45.22 21.75 -29.71
CA SER A 883 -46.44 21.30 -29.05
C SER A 883 -47.11 22.40 -28.22
N SER A 884 -48.42 22.24 -27.99
CA SER A 884 -49.21 23.08 -27.09
C SER A 884 -49.73 22.30 -25.88
N ALA A 885 -49.14 21.14 -25.58
CA ALA A 885 -49.54 20.30 -24.45
C ALA A 885 -49.35 21.04 -23.12
N GLU A 886 -50.36 20.99 -22.24
CA GLU A 886 -50.23 21.60 -20.91
C GLU A 886 -49.48 20.67 -19.96
N VAL A 887 -48.37 21.14 -19.38
CA VAL A 887 -47.60 20.39 -18.38
C VAL A 887 -47.81 20.97 -16.99
N THR A 888 -48.20 20.10 -16.06
CA THR A 888 -48.35 20.42 -14.63
C THR A 888 -47.54 19.47 -13.75
N ARG A 889 -47.29 19.88 -12.50
CA ARG A 889 -46.56 19.09 -11.50
C ARG A 889 -47.36 19.02 -10.19
N ILE A 890 -47.41 17.83 -9.59
CA ILE A 890 -47.93 17.60 -8.24
C ILE A 890 -46.80 17.02 -7.39
N THR A 891 -46.36 17.80 -6.42
CA THR A 891 -45.46 17.37 -5.34
C THR A 891 -46.31 16.65 -4.28
N VAL A 892 -45.94 15.42 -3.94
CA VAL A 892 -46.54 14.63 -2.86
C VAL A 892 -45.65 14.74 -1.63
N ALA A 893 -46.23 14.92 -0.45
CA ALA A 893 -45.47 14.96 0.81
C ALA A 893 -44.86 13.59 1.14
N ASP A 894 -43.72 13.57 1.84
CA ASP A 894 -43.00 12.33 2.20
C ASP A 894 -43.83 11.38 3.08
N ASP A 895 -44.79 11.91 3.85
CA ASP A 895 -45.72 11.13 4.67
C ASP A 895 -47.02 10.73 3.93
N LEU A 896 -47.10 11.05 2.63
CA LEU A 896 -48.22 10.82 1.73
C LEU A 896 -49.55 11.45 2.19
N SER A 897 -49.51 12.47 3.06
CA SER A 897 -50.71 13.11 3.62
C SER A 897 -51.62 13.79 2.59
N ASP A 898 -51.10 14.10 1.41
CA ASP A 898 -51.80 14.78 0.31
C ASP A 898 -51.98 13.92 -0.96
N LEU A 899 -51.80 12.60 -0.86
CA LEU A 899 -51.87 11.66 -1.99
C LEU A 899 -53.19 11.72 -2.80
N GLU A 900 -54.32 12.06 -2.17
CA GLU A 900 -55.61 12.22 -2.87
C GLU A 900 -55.57 13.31 -3.96
N ARG A 901 -54.76 14.35 -3.75
CA ARG A 901 -54.55 15.41 -4.75
C ARG A 901 -53.86 14.85 -6.00
N ALA A 902 -52.86 13.99 -5.81
CA ALA A 902 -52.17 13.30 -6.89
C ALA A 902 -53.10 12.32 -7.63
N ARG A 903 -53.93 11.55 -6.91
CA ARG A 903 -54.92 10.64 -7.52
C ARG A 903 -55.92 11.38 -8.41
N THR A 904 -56.39 12.54 -7.94
CA THR A 904 -57.30 13.42 -8.71
C THR A 904 -56.64 13.93 -9.99
N ALA A 905 -55.39 14.42 -9.88
CA ALA A 905 -54.65 14.92 -11.04
C ALA A 905 -54.32 13.82 -12.06
N ALA A 906 -53.89 12.64 -11.60
CA ALA A 906 -53.59 11.49 -12.45
C ALA A 906 -54.81 11.04 -13.28
N THR A 907 -56.01 11.09 -12.67
CA THR A 907 -57.27 10.71 -13.36
C THR A 907 -57.70 11.75 -14.40
N ALA A 908 -57.36 13.03 -14.19
CA ALA A 908 -57.80 14.14 -15.03
C ALA A 908 -56.89 14.42 -16.23
N ALA A 909 -55.60 14.09 -16.13
CA ALA A 909 -54.62 14.31 -17.21
C ALA A 909 -54.75 13.29 -18.35
N ASP A 910 -54.26 13.63 -19.53
CA ASP A 910 -54.24 12.71 -20.68
C ASP A 910 -53.04 11.75 -20.65
N ALA A 911 -51.93 12.14 -20.00
CA ALA A 911 -50.78 11.29 -19.70
C ALA A 911 -50.21 11.60 -18.31
N VAL A 912 -49.67 10.58 -17.64
CA VAL A 912 -49.15 10.67 -16.28
C VAL A 912 -47.70 10.20 -16.24
N VAL A 913 -46.83 11.03 -15.68
CA VAL A 913 -45.43 10.70 -15.42
C VAL A 913 -45.25 10.65 -13.91
N ILE A 914 -45.06 9.45 -13.36
CA ILE A 914 -44.72 9.27 -11.95
C ILE A 914 -43.20 9.26 -11.85
N MET A 915 -42.60 10.21 -11.13
CA MET A 915 -41.17 10.23 -10.86
C MET A 915 -40.92 9.80 -9.42
N ALA A 916 -40.06 8.81 -9.26
CA ALA A 916 -39.67 8.26 -7.97
C ALA A 916 -38.20 7.85 -8.03
N GLY A 917 -37.58 7.65 -6.87
CA GLY A 917 -36.29 6.99 -6.85
C GLY A 917 -35.55 7.03 -5.53
N LEU A 918 -34.24 6.92 -5.63
CA LEU A 918 -33.30 6.83 -4.52
C LEU A 918 -32.07 7.71 -4.76
N VAL A 919 -31.84 8.67 -3.85
CA VAL A 919 -30.58 9.43 -3.76
C VAL A 919 -29.75 8.83 -2.62
N ALA A 920 -28.76 8.00 -2.96
CA ALA A 920 -27.84 7.40 -2.00
C ALA A 920 -26.75 8.40 -1.55
N THR A 921 -26.05 8.13 -0.45
CA THR A 921 -24.98 9.02 0.04
C THR A 921 -23.84 8.24 0.65
N GLU A 922 -22.63 8.78 0.48
CA GLU A 922 -21.46 8.35 1.23
C GLU A 922 -21.72 8.37 2.75
N GLY A 923 -21.17 7.40 3.46
CA GLY A 923 -21.25 7.27 4.91
C GLY A 923 -22.49 6.52 5.40
N TRP A 924 -23.43 6.17 4.51
CA TRP A 924 -24.67 5.52 4.90
C TRP A 924 -25.19 4.54 3.85
N ASP A 925 -25.27 3.27 4.23
CA ASP A 925 -25.98 2.24 3.45
C ASP A 925 -27.48 2.31 3.72
N GLN A 926 -28.28 1.95 2.72
CA GLN A 926 -29.73 1.86 2.83
C GLN A 926 -30.14 0.76 3.82
N PRO A 927 -31.23 0.94 4.59
CA PRO A 927 -31.71 -0.08 5.51
C PRO A 927 -32.24 -1.32 4.79
N ASP A 928 -32.84 -1.13 3.63
CA ASP A 928 -33.31 -2.16 2.72
C ASP A 928 -33.34 -1.62 1.28
N ALA A 929 -33.79 -2.44 0.33
CA ALA A 929 -33.82 -2.11 -1.09
C ALA A 929 -35.15 -1.49 -1.56
N HIS A 930 -36.07 -1.13 -0.66
CA HIS A 930 -37.30 -0.41 -1.03
C HIS A 930 -37.03 1.06 -1.29
N LEU A 931 -37.94 1.70 -2.04
CA LEU A 931 -37.93 3.14 -2.19
C LEU A 931 -38.30 3.82 -0.85
N MET A 932 -37.48 4.80 -0.44
CA MET A 932 -37.70 5.55 0.80
C MET A 932 -39.01 6.35 0.79
N HIS A 933 -39.47 6.74 1.98
CA HIS A 933 -40.65 7.61 2.18
C HIS A 933 -41.94 7.06 1.54
N ASP A 934 -42.17 5.74 1.64
CA ASP A 934 -43.36 5.04 1.14
C ASP A 934 -43.67 5.29 -0.35
N GLN A 935 -42.66 5.62 -1.17
CA GLN A 935 -42.86 5.83 -2.61
C GLN A 935 -43.45 4.60 -3.31
N ASP A 936 -43.11 3.38 -2.86
CA ASP A 936 -43.72 2.14 -3.38
C ASP A 936 -45.26 2.16 -3.24
N ARG A 937 -45.78 2.67 -2.12
CA ARG A 937 -47.22 2.83 -1.90
C ARG A 937 -47.79 3.93 -2.79
N MET A 938 -47.11 5.07 -2.91
CA MET A 938 -47.50 6.15 -3.81
C MET A 938 -47.67 5.63 -5.26
N ILE A 939 -46.66 4.93 -5.78
CA ILE A 939 -46.69 4.35 -7.13
C ILE A 939 -47.84 3.34 -7.24
N THR A 940 -47.96 2.43 -6.28
CA THR A 940 -49.02 1.42 -6.22
C THR A 940 -50.43 2.03 -6.27
N GLU A 941 -50.68 3.14 -5.58
CA GLU A 941 -52.00 3.77 -5.52
C GLU A 941 -52.31 4.62 -6.78
N LEU A 942 -51.28 5.11 -7.48
CA LEU A 942 -51.43 5.90 -8.71
C LEU A 942 -51.52 5.05 -9.98
N LEU A 943 -50.90 3.87 -10.01
CA LEU A 943 -50.94 2.97 -11.16
C LEU A 943 -52.37 2.47 -11.47
N GLY A 944 -52.74 2.52 -12.75
CA GLY A 944 -54.07 2.09 -13.23
C GLY A 944 -55.16 3.16 -13.15
N LEU A 945 -54.89 4.35 -12.59
CA LEU A 945 -55.80 5.50 -12.67
C LEU A 945 -55.84 6.10 -14.08
N ASN A 946 -54.74 5.99 -14.81
CA ASN A 946 -54.60 6.40 -16.20
C ASN A 946 -53.91 5.28 -17.01
N PRO A 947 -54.39 4.94 -18.22
CA PRO A 947 -53.74 3.92 -19.06
C PRO A 947 -52.41 4.38 -19.67
N ARG A 948 -52.15 5.69 -19.76
CA ARG A 948 -50.92 6.31 -20.26
C ARG A 948 -50.05 6.79 -19.10
N THR A 949 -49.79 5.89 -18.16
CA THR A 949 -48.89 6.15 -17.03
C THR A 949 -47.51 5.56 -17.30
N VAL A 950 -46.49 6.37 -17.08
CA VAL A 950 -45.07 5.99 -17.13
C VAL A 950 -44.49 6.20 -15.73
N VAL A 951 -43.73 5.22 -15.23
CA VAL A 951 -42.88 5.40 -14.05
C VAL A 951 -41.47 5.71 -14.52
N VAL A 952 -40.95 6.86 -14.11
CA VAL A 952 -39.56 7.28 -14.34
C VAL A 952 -38.80 7.13 -13.02
N LEU A 953 -37.82 6.23 -13.02
CA LEU A 953 -36.96 5.97 -11.88
C LEU A 953 -35.70 6.81 -11.95
N LYS A 954 -35.33 7.40 -10.82
CA LYS A 954 -34.12 8.21 -10.64
C LYS A 954 -33.29 7.61 -9.52
N ASP A 955 -32.63 6.49 -9.81
CA ASP A 955 -32.00 5.68 -8.77
C ASP A 955 -30.47 5.76 -8.77
N GLY A 956 -29.89 5.81 -7.57
CA GLY A 956 -28.46 5.58 -7.35
C GLY A 956 -28.09 4.11 -7.16
N ASN A 957 -29.09 3.21 -7.13
CA ASN A 957 -28.97 1.77 -6.89
C ASN A 957 -30.18 1.02 -7.46
N PRO A 958 -30.05 -0.26 -7.83
CA PRO A 958 -31.22 -1.08 -8.08
C PRO A 958 -32.15 -1.15 -6.85
N VAL A 959 -33.45 -0.91 -7.06
CA VAL A 959 -34.50 -0.96 -6.04
C VAL A 959 -35.46 -2.12 -6.27
N LEU A 960 -36.17 -2.54 -5.22
CA LEU A 960 -37.31 -3.44 -5.35
C LEU A 960 -38.50 -2.71 -6.00
N MET A 961 -39.25 -3.44 -6.83
CA MET A 961 -40.40 -2.88 -7.55
C MET A 961 -41.65 -3.76 -7.36
N PRO A 962 -42.25 -3.82 -6.16
CA PRO A 962 -43.44 -4.65 -5.90
C PRO A 962 -44.65 -4.27 -6.76
N TRP A 963 -44.63 -3.10 -7.39
CA TRP A 963 -45.66 -2.54 -8.26
C TRP A 963 -45.42 -2.76 -9.76
N VAL A 964 -44.29 -3.34 -10.17
CA VAL A 964 -43.84 -3.42 -11.58
C VAL A 964 -44.84 -4.09 -12.52
N ASP A 965 -45.57 -5.12 -12.05
CA ASP A 965 -46.56 -5.83 -12.86
C ASP A 965 -47.75 -4.93 -13.25
N ARG A 966 -48.03 -3.88 -12.47
CA ARG A 966 -49.08 -2.91 -12.74
C ARG A 966 -48.62 -1.72 -13.59
N ALA A 967 -47.32 -1.49 -13.71
CA ALA A 967 -46.76 -0.38 -14.47
C ALA A 967 -46.77 -0.69 -15.97
N PRO A 968 -47.39 0.14 -16.83
CA PRO A 968 -47.32 -0.05 -18.28
C PRO A 968 -45.91 0.16 -18.81
N ALA A 969 -45.23 1.21 -18.35
CA ALA A 969 -43.86 1.52 -18.73
C ALA A 969 -43.02 1.92 -17.51
N VAL A 970 -41.76 1.49 -17.52
CA VAL A 970 -40.76 1.85 -16.51
C VAL A 970 -39.49 2.27 -17.24
N LEU A 971 -39.07 3.52 -17.04
CA LEU A 971 -37.87 4.11 -17.59
C LEU A 971 -36.91 4.44 -16.43
N GLU A 972 -35.78 3.75 -16.35
CA GLU A 972 -34.70 4.08 -15.43
C GLU A 972 -33.81 5.14 -16.08
N VAL A 973 -33.75 6.32 -15.48
CA VAL A 973 -32.87 7.41 -15.94
C VAL A 973 -31.68 7.62 -15.01
N TRP A 974 -31.57 6.90 -13.89
CA TRP A 974 -30.57 7.14 -12.86
C TRP A 974 -30.64 8.58 -12.32
N ASN A 975 -29.65 9.05 -11.56
CA ASN A 975 -29.54 10.47 -11.28
C ASN A 975 -28.72 11.16 -12.38
N GLN A 976 -29.33 12.15 -13.04
CA GLN A 976 -28.89 12.71 -14.33
C GLN A 976 -28.03 13.97 -14.24
N GLY A 977 -27.83 14.52 -13.04
CA GLY A 977 -27.02 15.73 -12.88
C GLY A 977 -27.75 16.99 -13.34
N ALA A 978 -27.00 17.96 -13.87
CA ALA A 978 -27.50 19.30 -14.17
C ALA A 978 -28.63 19.33 -15.22
N GLU A 979 -28.64 18.37 -16.15
CA GLU A 979 -29.54 18.32 -17.32
C GLU A 979 -30.72 17.35 -17.15
N ASP A 980 -31.00 16.92 -15.92
CA ASP A 980 -32.03 15.93 -15.59
C ASP A 980 -33.37 16.15 -16.29
N GLY A 981 -33.95 17.35 -16.20
CA GLY A 981 -35.24 17.63 -16.80
C GLY A 981 -35.26 17.47 -18.32
N HIS A 982 -34.22 17.92 -19.00
CA HIS A 982 -34.10 17.79 -20.45
C HIS A 982 -33.90 16.35 -20.90
N VAL A 983 -33.01 15.61 -20.23
CA VAL A 983 -32.75 14.19 -20.55
C VAL A 983 -34.02 13.37 -20.40
N VAL A 984 -34.74 13.54 -19.29
CA VAL A 984 -36.00 12.83 -19.04
C VAL A 984 -37.03 13.16 -20.12
N ALA A 985 -37.16 14.43 -20.49
CA ALA A 985 -38.09 14.87 -21.52
C ALA A 985 -37.76 14.32 -22.92
N ASP A 986 -36.48 14.33 -23.31
CA ASP A 986 -36.02 13.79 -24.59
C ASP A 986 -36.40 12.31 -24.77
N LEU A 987 -36.25 11.54 -23.70
CA LEU A 987 -36.58 10.11 -23.68
C LEU A 987 -38.09 9.92 -23.68
N LEU A 988 -38.82 10.58 -22.78
CA LEU A 988 -40.28 10.46 -22.67
C LEU A 988 -41.00 10.78 -23.98
N LEU A 989 -40.52 11.78 -24.73
CA LEU A 989 -41.15 12.26 -25.97
C LEU A 989 -40.55 11.65 -27.24
N GLY A 990 -39.58 10.74 -27.11
CA GLY A 990 -38.98 10.04 -28.25
C GLY A 990 -38.08 10.89 -29.13
N VAL A 991 -37.59 12.03 -28.63
CA VAL A 991 -36.50 12.79 -29.27
C VAL A 991 -35.24 11.92 -29.30
N VAL A 992 -35.00 11.20 -28.21
CA VAL A 992 -33.95 10.19 -28.11
C VAL A 992 -34.59 8.82 -27.82
N ASN A 993 -34.06 7.79 -28.49
CA ASN A 993 -34.43 6.41 -28.25
C ASN A 993 -33.56 5.81 -27.13
N PRO A 994 -34.13 5.31 -26.02
CA PRO A 994 -33.38 4.62 -24.97
C PRO A 994 -32.49 3.52 -25.53
N SER A 995 -31.25 3.46 -25.04
CA SER A 995 -30.25 2.49 -25.47
C SER A 995 -29.32 2.00 -24.36
N GLY A 996 -29.56 2.43 -23.12
CA GLY A 996 -28.85 1.92 -21.95
C GLY A 996 -29.24 0.47 -21.66
N LYS A 997 -28.33 -0.25 -21.00
CA LYS A 997 -28.49 -1.63 -20.53
C LYS A 997 -28.20 -1.70 -19.04
N VAL A 998 -28.93 -2.52 -18.30
CA VAL A 998 -28.80 -2.70 -16.85
C VAL A 998 -27.35 -3.09 -16.49
N PRO A 999 -26.59 -2.24 -15.76
CA PRO A 999 -25.23 -2.53 -15.36
C PRO A 999 -25.16 -3.28 -14.02
N THR A 1000 -26.28 -3.46 -13.33
CA THR A 1000 -26.37 -4.12 -12.01
C THR A 1000 -27.74 -4.77 -11.87
N THR A 1001 -27.77 -6.03 -11.47
CA THR A 1001 -28.97 -6.86 -11.53
C THR A 1001 -30.04 -6.41 -10.53
N TYR A 1002 -31.29 -6.31 -10.98
CA TYR A 1002 -32.45 -6.02 -10.12
C TYR A 1002 -33.03 -7.32 -9.56
N PRO A 1003 -33.01 -7.54 -8.23
CA PRO A 1003 -33.70 -8.68 -7.63
C PRO A 1003 -35.22 -8.53 -7.72
N ARG A 1004 -35.94 -9.64 -7.68
CA ARG A 1004 -37.41 -9.64 -7.59
C ARG A 1004 -37.87 -9.52 -6.14
N SER A 1005 -37.11 -10.11 -5.22
CA SER A 1005 -37.34 -10.08 -3.77
C SER A 1005 -36.04 -9.77 -3.03
N ALA A 1006 -36.14 -9.18 -1.83
CA ALA A 1006 -34.99 -9.04 -0.93
C ALA A 1006 -34.30 -10.40 -0.65
N ASP A 1007 -35.09 -11.49 -0.63
CA ASP A 1007 -34.60 -12.86 -0.41
C ASP A 1007 -33.72 -13.39 -1.56
N ASP A 1008 -33.75 -12.75 -2.73
CA ASP A 1008 -32.93 -13.15 -3.89
C ASP A 1008 -31.48 -12.63 -3.77
N THR A 1009 -31.23 -11.68 -2.87
CA THR A 1009 -29.92 -11.03 -2.73
C THR A 1009 -28.90 -11.95 -2.06
N LEU A 1010 -27.61 -11.77 -2.39
CA LEU A 1010 -26.54 -12.63 -1.85
C LEU A 1010 -26.38 -12.55 -0.32
N HIS A 1011 -26.93 -11.51 0.32
CA HIS A 1011 -26.84 -11.27 1.76
C HIS A 1011 -28.12 -11.62 2.53
N ALA A 1012 -29.18 -12.06 1.84
CA ALA A 1012 -30.44 -12.41 2.48
C ALA A 1012 -30.27 -13.52 3.54
N GLY A 1013 -30.56 -13.20 4.81
CA GLY A 1013 -30.41 -14.14 5.93
C GLY A 1013 -28.97 -14.55 6.24
N ARG A 1014 -27.97 -13.79 5.76
CA ARG A 1014 -26.54 -14.08 5.91
C ARG A 1014 -25.81 -12.91 6.59
N PRO A 1015 -25.95 -12.75 7.93
CA PRO A 1015 -25.34 -11.63 8.65
C PRO A 1015 -23.81 -11.62 8.53
N GLU A 1016 -23.18 -12.77 8.27
CA GLU A 1016 -21.74 -12.86 8.00
C GLU A 1016 -21.34 -12.21 6.66
N ARG A 1017 -22.27 -12.10 5.69
CA ARG A 1017 -22.03 -11.47 4.38
C ARG A 1017 -22.32 -9.97 4.41
N TYR A 1018 -23.33 -9.53 5.16
CA TYR A 1018 -23.65 -8.12 5.39
C TYR A 1018 -24.64 -8.02 6.58
N PRO A 1019 -24.44 -7.09 7.54
CA PRO A 1019 -23.37 -6.10 7.63
C PRO A 1019 -22.07 -6.62 8.25
N GLY A 1020 -21.98 -7.92 8.55
CA GLY A 1020 -20.88 -8.55 9.27
C GLY A 1020 -21.27 -8.96 10.68
N THR A 1021 -20.45 -9.81 11.29
CA THR A 1021 -20.63 -10.30 12.66
C THR A 1021 -19.48 -9.84 13.55
N ASP A 1022 -19.77 -9.43 14.78
CA ASP A 1022 -18.73 -9.17 15.78
C ASP A 1022 -18.18 -10.51 16.30
N GLU A 1023 -16.89 -10.74 16.08
CA GLU A 1023 -16.19 -11.96 16.47
C GLU A 1023 -15.35 -11.79 17.75
N GLY A 1024 -15.47 -10.65 18.43
CA GLY A 1024 -14.83 -10.39 19.72
C GLY A 1024 -13.70 -9.36 19.70
N ASP A 1025 -13.31 -8.86 18.52
CA ASP A 1025 -12.21 -7.90 18.33
C ASP A 1025 -12.67 -6.44 18.33
N GLY A 1026 -13.96 -6.18 18.57
CA GLY A 1026 -14.50 -4.82 18.67
C GLY A 1026 -14.77 -4.13 17.32
N TYR A 1027 -14.83 -4.91 16.23
CA TYR A 1027 -15.27 -4.48 14.91
C TYR A 1027 -16.00 -5.61 14.17
N PRO A 1028 -16.90 -5.32 13.22
CA PRO A 1028 -17.55 -6.34 12.41
C PRO A 1028 -16.56 -7.06 11.48
N VAL A 1029 -16.72 -8.37 11.35
CA VAL A 1029 -16.04 -9.19 10.36
C VAL A 1029 -17.05 -9.61 9.30
N ILE A 1030 -16.72 -9.32 8.04
CA ILE A 1030 -17.52 -9.71 6.87
C ILE A 1030 -16.78 -10.81 6.12
N ARG A 1031 -17.54 -11.80 5.65
CA ARG A 1031 -17.04 -12.91 4.85
C ARG A 1031 -17.67 -12.88 3.47
N TYR A 1032 -16.84 -12.73 2.44
CA TYR A 1032 -17.28 -12.82 1.04
C TYR A 1032 -17.41 -14.30 0.64
N SER A 1033 -18.29 -15.01 1.35
CA SER A 1033 -18.49 -16.46 1.26
C SER A 1033 -19.33 -16.89 0.06
N GLU A 1034 -19.84 -15.93 -0.72
CA GLU A 1034 -20.39 -16.12 -2.05
C GLU A 1034 -19.29 -16.40 -3.11
N GLY A 1035 -18.02 -16.14 -2.80
CA GLY A 1035 -16.92 -16.41 -3.72
C GLY A 1035 -17.06 -15.61 -5.03
N LEU A 1036 -16.92 -16.30 -6.17
CA LEU A 1036 -17.06 -15.69 -7.50
C LEU A 1036 -18.53 -15.43 -7.91
N GLU A 1037 -19.51 -15.86 -7.11
CA GLU A 1037 -20.93 -15.75 -7.37
C GLU A 1037 -21.47 -14.39 -6.91
N MET A 1038 -21.08 -13.30 -7.59
CA MET A 1038 -21.53 -11.93 -7.30
C MET A 1038 -22.28 -11.29 -8.49
N GLY A 1039 -23.30 -10.49 -8.21
CA GLY A 1039 -24.13 -9.86 -9.25
C GLY A 1039 -24.89 -10.90 -10.08
N TYR A 1040 -24.98 -10.74 -11.40
CA TYR A 1040 -25.64 -11.73 -12.27
C TYR A 1040 -25.04 -13.14 -12.16
N ARG A 1041 -23.78 -13.27 -11.74
CA ARG A 1041 -23.14 -14.57 -11.48
C ARG A 1041 -23.83 -15.30 -10.33
N TRP A 1042 -24.22 -14.59 -9.27
CA TRP A 1042 -25.04 -15.11 -8.16
C TRP A 1042 -26.37 -15.67 -8.69
N PHE A 1043 -27.14 -14.85 -9.41
CA PHE A 1043 -28.45 -15.24 -9.92
C PHE A 1043 -28.37 -16.48 -10.82
N GLN A 1044 -27.36 -16.54 -11.70
CA GLN A 1044 -27.15 -17.69 -12.57
C GLN A 1044 -26.73 -18.94 -11.80
N ALA A 1045 -25.80 -18.83 -10.84
CA ALA A 1045 -25.33 -19.96 -10.05
C ALA A 1045 -26.42 -20.55 -9.16
N GLN A 1046 -27.28 -19.68 -8.60
CA GLN A 1046 -28.39 -20.07 -7.72
C GLN A 1046 -29.67 -20.45 -8.49
N GLY A 1047 -29.70 -20.25 -9.82
CA GLY A 1047 -30.89 -20.52 -10.63
C GLY A 1047 -32.07 -19.58 -10.33
N ILE A 1048 -31.77 -18.34 -9.90
CA ILE A 1048 -32.76 -17.32 -9.57
C ILE A 1048 -33.02 -16.46 -10.82
N GLU A 1049 -34.28 -16.28 -11.17
CA GLU A 1049 -34.68 -15.36 -12.25
C GLU A 1049 -34.76 -13.92 -11.72
N PRO A 1050 -33.86 -13.01 -12.15
CA PRO A 1050 -33.91 -11.62 -11.70
C PRO A 1050 -35.16 -10.91 -12.22
N LEU A 1051 -35.52 -9.78 -11.61
CA LEU A 1051 -36.57 -8.91 -12.15
C LEU A 1051 -36.12 -8.28 -13.48
N PHE A 1052 -34.92 -7.70 -13.49
CA PHE A 1052 -34.21 -7.26 -14.68
C PHE A 1052 -32.74 -7.67 -14.56
N GLY A 1053 -32.29 -8.55 -15.45
CA GLY A 1053 -30.92 -9.10 -15.40
C GLY A 1053 -29.88 -8.14 -15.97
N PHE A 1054 -28.61 -8.34 -15.60
CA PHE A 1054 -27.47 -7.66 -16.20
C PHE A 1054 -27.51 -7.66 -17.74
N GLY A 1055 -27.29 -6.49 -18.33
CA GLY A 1055 -27.35 -6.25 -19.76
C GLY A 1055 -28.77 -6.08 -20.33
N HIS A 1056 -29.84 -6.18 -19.54
CA HIS A 1056 -31.22 -5.96 -20.02
C HIS A 1056 -31.46 -4.50 -20.43
N GLY A 1057 -32.28 -4.26 -21.46
CA GLY A 1057 -32.70 -2.90 -21.81
C GLY A 1057 -33.44 -2.87 -23.14
N LEU A 1058 -34.65 -2.33 -23.12
CA LEU A 1058 -35.52 -2.20 -24.28
C LEU A 1058 -35.17 -0.95 -25.11
N SER A 1059 -35.79 -0.85 -26.28
CA SER A 1059 -35.67 0.29 -27.19
C SER A 1059 -37.04 0.61 -27.79
N TYR A 1060 -37.22 1.81 -28.33
CA TYR A 1060 -38.38 2.17 -29.16
C TYR A 1060 -38.33 1.53 -30.55
N THR A 1061 -37.23 0.87 -30.89
CA THR A 1061 -37.10 0.05 -32.10
C THR A 1061 -36.80 -1.41 -31.75
N THR A 1062 -36.69 -2.26 -32.77
CA THR A 1062 -36.34 -3.68 -32.62
C THR A 1062 -35.05 -3.97 -33.37
N PHE A 1063 -34.27 -4.93 -32.86
CA PHE A 1063 -33.03 -5.37 -33.48
C PHE A 1063 -33.04 -6.89 -33.67
N VAL A 1064 -32.38 -7.33 -34.73
CA VAL A 1064 -32.04 -8.73 -34.95
C VAL A 1064 -30.53 -8.87 -34.99
N LEU A 1065 -30.03 -9.86 -34.24
CA LEU A 1065 -28.65 -10.30 -34.24
C LEU A 1065 -28.51 -11.59 -35.04
N ASP A 1066 -27.87 -11.53 -36.20
CA ASP A 1066 -27.65 -12.64 -37.11
C ASP A 1066 -26.20 -12.70 -37.62
N ASP A 1067 -25.89 -13.69 -38.46
CA ASP A 1067 -24.56 -13.94 -39.01
C ASP A 1067 -23.43 -13.91 -37.96
N VAL A 1068 -23.70 -14.49 -36.77
CA VAL A 1068 -22.74 -14.56 -35.68
C VAL A 1068 -21.64 -15.56 -36.02
N VAL A 1069 -20.41 -15.08 -36.09
CA VAL A 1069 -19.21 -15.87 -36.38
C VAL A 1069 -18.24 -15.72 -35.21
N VAL A 1070 -17.79 -16.85 -34.68
CA VAL A 1070 -16.71 -16.92 -33.70
C VAL A 1070 -15.50 -17.54 -34.41
N ASP A 1071 -14.47 -16.74 -34.68
CA ASP A 1071 -13.21 -17.23 -35.22
C ASP A 1071 -12.35 -17.80 -34.09
N THR A 1072 -12.11 -19.10 -34.14
CA THR A 1072 -11.54 -19.92 -33.06
C THR A 1072 -10.08 -20.27 -33.26
N ALA A 1073 -9.40 -19.69 -34.26
CA ALA A 1073 -8.01 -20.02 -34.56
C ALA A 1073 -7.11 -19.90 -33.31
N ASP A 1074 -6.74 -21.05 -32.73
CA ASP A 1074 -5.89 -21.20 -31.54
C ASP A 1074 -6.33 -20.35 -30.33
N ALA A 1075 -7.64 -20.33 -30.04
CA ALA A 1075 -8.20 -19.58 -28.91
C ALA A 1075 -7.50 -19.88 -27.58
N GLY A 1076 -7.23 -18.84 -26.79
CA GLY A 1076 -6.41 -18.90 -25.57
C GLY A 1076 -4.91 -18.76 -25.82
N ARG A 1077 -4.45 -18.78 -27.08
CA ARG A 1077 -3.09 -18.41 -27.50
C ARG A 1077 -3.06 -17.26 -28.49
N GLN A 1078 -4.08 -17.16 -29.34
CA GLN A 1078 -4.31 -16.04 -30.25
C GLN A 1078 -5.64 -15.34 -29.92
N PRO A 1079 -5.79 -14.06 -30.31
CA PRO A 1079 -7.04 -13.34 -30.13
C PRO A 1079 -8.21 -14.04 -30.82
N MET A 1080 -9.29 -14.27 -30.08
CA MET A 1080 -10.55 -14.79 -30.61
C MET A 1080 -11.39 -13.61 -31.12
N VAL A 1081 -11.89 -13.68 -32.34
CA VAL A 1081 -12.70 -12.60 -32.94
C VAL A 1081 -14.16 -13.04 -33.06
N VAL A 1082 -15.05 -12.30 -32.42
CA VAL A 1082 -16.50 -12.48 -32.52
C VAL A 1082 -17.05 -11.38 -33.42
N THR A 1083 -17.73 -11.76 -34.51
CA THR A 1083 -18.44 -10.82 -35.38
C THR A 1083 -19.92 -11.15 -35.36
N ALA A 1084 -20.77 -10.13 -35.25
CA ALA A 1084 -22.22 -10.28 -35.35
C ALA A 1084 -22.80 -9.16 -36.21
N ARG A 1085 -23.75 -9.48 -37.09
CA ARG A 1085 -24.50 -8.48 -37.84
C ARG A 1085 -25.71 -8.06 -37.01
N VAL A 1086 -25.83 -6.76 -36.77
CA VAL A 1086 -26.96 -6.14 -36.09
C VAL A 1086 -27.79 -5.42 -37.14
N THR A 1087 -29.10 -5.68 -37.17
CA THR A 1087 -30.04 -5.01 -38.06
C THR A 1087 -31.13 -4.34 -37.24
N ASN A 1088 -31.35 -3.03 -37.45
CA ASN A 1088 -32.50 -2.34 -36.90
C ASN A 1088 -33.73 -2.66 -37.75
N THR A 1089 -34.65 -3.45 -37.21
CA THR A 1089 -35.86 -3.93 -37.90
C THR A 1089 -37.10 -3.09 -37.64
N GLY A 1090 -37.02 -2.08 -36.76
CA GLY A 1090 -38.14 -1.19 -36.50
C GLY A 1090 -38.15 0.05 -37.40
N THR A 1091 -38.93 1.05 -36.98
CA THR A 1091 -39.26 2.24 -37.79
C THR A 1091 -38.55 3.51 -37.35
N VAL A 1092 -37.79 3.46 -36.24
CA VAL A 1092 -37.03 4.59 -35.71
C VAL A 1092 -35.56 4.23 -35.56
N ALA A 1093 -34.69 5.23 -35.58
CA ALA A 1093 -33.27 5.03 -35.28
C ALA A 1093 -33.09 4.61 -33.82
N GLY A 1094 -32.03 3.87 -33.52
CA GLY A 1094 -31.71 3.41 -32.18
C GLY A 1094 -30.31 2.82 -32.11
N ALA A 1095 -29.91 2.38 -30.93
CA ALA A 1095 -28.66 1.68 -30.71
C ALA A 1095 -28.87 0.37 -29.96
N GLU A 1096 -27.99 -0.60 -30.23
CA GLU A 1096 -27.99 -1.91 -29.58
C GLU A 1096 -26.57 -2.28 -29.14
N VAL A 1097 -26.47 -3.06 -28.07
CA VAL A 1097 -25.22 -3.53 -27.47
C VAL A 1097 -25.10 -5.04 -27.67
N VAL A 1098 -24.11 -5.46 -28.43
CA VAL A 1098 -23.70 -6.87 -28.53
C VAL A 1098 -22.82 -7.19 -27.33
N GLN A 1099 -23.14 -8.25 -26.60
CA GLN A 1099 -22.44 -8.71 -25.40
C GLN A 1099 -21.91 -10.12 -25.62
N VAL A 1100 -20.63 -10.34 -25.26
CA VAL A 1100 -19.93 -11.63 -25.40
C VAL A 1100 -19.54 -12.13 -24.02
N TYR A 1101 -19.95 -13.36 -23.71
CA TYR A 1101 -19.61 -14.02 -22.47
C TYR A 1101 -18.86 -15.33 -22.69
N LEU A 1102 -18.01 -15.70 -21.73
CA LEU A 1102 -17.36 -17.00 -21.67
C LEU A 1102 -17.86 -17.82 -20.48
N GLY A 1103 -18.16 -19.10 -20.73
CA GLY A 1103 -18.22 -20.13 -19.71
C GLY A 1103 -16.90 -20.89 -19.68
N VAL A 1104 -16.23 -20.86 -18.52
CA VAL A 1104 -14.91 -21.46 -18.31
C VAL A 1104 -15.09 -22.88 -17.74
N PRO A 1105 -14.40 -23.92 -18.26
CA PRO A 1105 -14.62 -25.30 -17.88
C PRO A 1105 -13.87 -25.70 -16.58
N VAL A 1106 -13.99 -24.88 -15.54
CA VAL A 1106 -13.36 -25.08 -14.23
C VAL A 1106 -14.43 -25.10 -13.15
N GLU A 1107 -14.34 -26.06 -12.22
CA GLU A 1107 -15.27 -26.14 -11.09
C GLU A 1107 -15.19 -24.87 -10.22
N GLY A 1108 -16.34 -24.32 -9.85
CA GLY A 1108 -16.45 -23.07 -9.09
C GLY A 1108 -16.40 -21.78 -9.91
N GLU A 1109 -16.16 -21.84 -11.23
CA GLU A 1109 -16.33 -20.67 -12.10
C GLU A 1109 -17.82 -20.34 -12.30
N PRO A 1110 -18.17 -19.05 -12.41
CA PRO A 1110 -19.54 -18.65 -12.70
C PRO A 1110 -19.95 -19.10 -14.12
N PRO A 1111 -21.25 -19.36 -14.37
CA PRO A 1111 -21.72 -19.89 -15.66
C PRO A 1111 -21.36 -19.03 -16.88
N LYS A 1112 -21.33 -17.71 -16.70
CA LYS A 1112 -20.94 -16.73 -17.73
C LYS A 1112 -20.09 -15.63 -17.10
N ARG A 1113 -19.05 -15.20 -17.82
CA ARG A 1113 -18.24 -14.00 -17.54
C ARG A 1113 -18.32 -13.08 -18.74
N LEU A 1114 -18.64 -11.81 -18.56
CA LEU A 1114 -18.54 -10.82 -19.64
C LEU A 1114 -17.06 -10.67 -20.02
N VAL A 1115 -16.75 -10.75 -21.31
CA VAL A 1115 -15.38 -10.61 -21.84
C VAL A 1115 -15.26 -9.63 -22.99
N GLY A 1116 -16.38 -9.03 -23.39
CA GLY A 1116 -16.40 -8.07 -24.47
C GLY A 1116 -17.81 -7.55 -24.74
N PHE A 1117 -17.90 -6.30 -25.18
CA PHE A 1117 -19.13 -5.69 -25.64
C PHE A 1117 -18.86 -4.70 -26.77
N GLY A 1118 -19.89 -4.37 -27.54
CA GLY A 1118 -19.81 -3.35 -28.58
C GLY A 1118 -21.18 -2.75 -28.88
N LYS A 1119 -21.28 -1.42 -28.82
CA LYS A 1119 -22.49 -0.67 -29.14
C LYS A 1119 -22.49 -0.23 -30.60
N VAL A 1120 -23.66 -0.25 -31.23
CA VAL A 1120 -23.83 0.21 -32.62
C VAL A 1120 -25.09 1.05 -32.77
N HIS A 1121 -24.97 2.20 -33.43
CA HIS A 1121 -26.08 3.10 -33.75
C HIS A 1121 -26.55 2.85 -35.18
N LEU A 1122 -27.86 2.63 -35.36
CA LEU A 1122 -28.45 2.26 -36.64
C LEU A 1122 -29.70 3.08 -36.93
N ALA A 1123 -29.75 3.67 -38.13
CA ALA A 1123 -31.00 4.17 -38.69
C ALA A 1123 -32.01 3.01 -38.89
N ALA A 1124 -33.31 3.35 -39.00
CA ALA A 1124 -34.34 2.36 -39.27
C ALA A 1124 -34.05 1.57 -40.56
N GLY A 1125 -34.10 0.24 -40.48
CA GLY A 1125 -33.79 -0.67 -41.60
C GLY A 1125 -32.31 -0.85 -41.92
N ALA A 1126 -31.39 -0.16 -41.24
CA ALA A 1126 -29.96 -0.29 -41.47
C ALA A 1126 -29.36 -1.51 -40.76
N SER A 1127 -28.26 -2.04 -41.32
CA SER A 1127 -27.47 -3.12 -40.73
C SER A 1127 -26.00 -2.73 -40.65
N ALA A 1128 -25.31 -3.19 -39.60
CA ALA A 1128 -23.85 -3.09 -39.48
C ALA A 1128 -23.28 -4.33 -38.79
N ALA A 1129 -22.00 -4.62 -39.05
CA ALA A 1129 -21.27 -5.65 -38.32
C ALA A 1129 -20.62 -5.04 -37.07
N VAL A 1130 -20.73 -5.74 -35.94
CA VAL A 1130 -20.01 -5.45 -34.70
C VAL A 1130 -18.93 -6.51 -34.54
N THR A 1131 -17.70 -6.08 -34.30
CA THR A 1131 -16.53 -6.95 -34.14
C THR A 1131 -15.94 -6.75 -32.75
N ILE A 1132 -15.87 -7.83 -31.98
CA ILE A 1132 -15.36 -7.86 -30.60
C ILE A 1132 -14.16 -8.81 -30.58
N THR A 1133 -13.02 -8.30 -30.15
CA THR A 1133 -11.78 -9.09 -30.02
C THR A 1133 -11.56 -9.47 -28.57
N VAL A 1134 -11.46 -10.76 -28.29
CA VAL A 1134 -11.14 -11.31 -26.97
C VAL A 1134 -9.70 -11.79 -27.01
N ASP A 1135 -8.80 -10.93 -26.53
CA ASP A 1135 -7.36 -11.19 -26.54
C ASP A 1135 -6.95 -12.01 -25.29
N PRO A 1136 -6.33 -13.19 -25.43
CA PRO A 1136 -5.85 -13.96 -24.28
C PRO A 1136 -4.76 -13.26 -23.47
N ALA A 1137 -4.06 -12.27 -24.04
CA ALA A 1137 -3.06 -11.47 -23.33
C ALA A 1137 -3.65 -10.21 -22.67
N ALA A 1138 -4.96 -9.98 -22.79
CA ALA A 1138 -5.59 -8.81 -22.17
C ALA A 1138 -5.56 -8.89 -20.64
N THR A 1139 -5.39 -7.74 -20.00
CA THR A 1139 -5.29 -7.58 -18.55
C THR A 1139 -6.48 -8.13 -17.75
N HIS A 1140 -7.65 -8.28 -18.37
CA HIS A 1140 -8.84 -8.85 -17.72
C HIS A 1140 -8.88 -10.40 -17.76
N HIS A 1141 -7.82 -11.04 -18.26
CA HIS A 1141 -7.61 -12.49 -18.25
C HIS A 1141 -8.83 -13.31 -18.73
N PRO A 1142 -9.37 -13.07 -19.94
CA PRO A 1142 -10.67 -13.62 -20.34
C PRO A 1142 -10.73 -15.15 -20.34
N PHE A 1143 -9.61 -15.81 -20.63
CA PHE A 1143 -9.50 -17.28 -20.61
C PHE A 1143 -8.83 -17.83 -19.34
N GLY A 1144 -8.32 -16.96 -18.49
CA GLY A 1144 -7.54 -17.31 -17.30
C GLY A 1144 -8.40 -17.44 -16.04
N VAL A 1145 -7.97 -18.34 -15.17
CA VAL A 1145 -8.42 -18.42 -13.76
C VAL A 1145 -7.20 -18.18 -12.87
N TRP A 1146 -7.41 -17.62 -11.69
CA TRP A 1146 -6.31 -17.41 -10.76
C TRP A 1146 -5.91 -18.75 -10.11
N ASP A 1147 -4.62 -19.08 -10.20
CA ASP A 1147 -4.05 -20.27 -9.55
C ASP A 1147 -3.11 -19.84 -8.42
N ASP A 1148 -3.48 -20.17 -7.18
CA ASP A 1148 -2.72 -19.81 -5.98
C ASP A 1148 -1.31 -20.44 -5.94
N GLY A 1149 -1.15 -21.62 -6.53
CA GLY A 1149 0.15 -22.32 -6.57
C GLY A 1149 1.16 -21.62 -7.47
N HIS A 1150 0.72 -21.14 -8.63
CA HIS A 1150 1.54 -20.36 -9.57
C HIS A 1150 1.56 -18.86 -9.22
N ARG A 1151 0.63 -18.39 -8.37
CA ARG A 1151 0.38 -16.97 -8.08
C ARG A 1151 0.20 -16.15 -9.37
N ALA A 1152 -0.53 -16.71 -10.31
CA ALA A 1152 -0.75 -16.10 -11.62
C ALA A 1152 -2.09 -16.55 -12.21
N PHE A 1153 -2.59 -15.78 -13.17
CA PHE A 1153 -3.66 -16.25 -14.04
C PHE A 1153 -3.14 -17.31 -15.00
N VAL A 1154 -3.81 -18.45 -15.05
CA VAL A 1154 -3.47 -19.57 -15.92
C VAL A 1154 -4.63 -19.90 -16.85
N VAL A 1155 -4.32 -20.11 -18.13
CA VAL A 1155 -5.31 -20.56 -19.11
C VAL A 1155 -5.46 -22.07 -18.98
N VAL A 1156 -6.67 -22.54 -18.68
CA VAL A 1156 -6.94 -23.97 -18.47
C VAL A 1156 -7.32 -24.62 -19.80
N PRO A 1157 -6.61 -25.68 -20.25
CA PRO A 1157 -7.01 -26.40 -21.46
C PRO A 1157 -8.38 -27.05 -21.32
N GLY A 1158 -9.29 -26.82 -22.26
CA GLY A 1158 -10.67 -27.27 -22.12
C GLY A 1158 -11.59 -26.81 -23.24
N GLU A 1159 -12.86 -27.20 -23.14
CA GLU A 1159 -13.93 -26.68 -24.00
C GLU A 1159 -14.62 -25.51 -23.28
N TYR A 1160 -14.37 -24.29 -23.75
CA TYR A 1160 -15.04 -23.08 -23.28
C TYR A 1160 -16.33 -22.91 -24.07
N THR A 1161 -17.33 -22.27 -23.48
CA THR A 1161 -18.55 -21.89 -24.21
C THR A 1161 -18.57 -20.38 -24.44
N VAL A 1162 -18.59 -19.95 -25.70
CA VAL A 1162 -18.83 -18.55 -26.07
C VAL A 1162 -20.33 -18.33 -26.19
N PHE A 1163 -20.86 -17.36 -25.46
CA PHE A 1163 -22.24 -16.90 -25.53
C PHE A 1163 -22.28 -15.51 -26.15
N VAL A 1164 -23.15 -15.29 -27.15
CA VAL A 1164 -23.32 -13.99 -27.80
C VAL A 1164 -24.79 -13.62 -27.78
N GLY A 1165 -25.07 -12.37 -27.39
CA GLY A 1165 -26.43 -11.87 -27.27
C GLY A 1165 -26.49 -10.38 -26.92
N THR A 1166 -27.60 -9.97 -26.32
CA THR A 1166 -27.88 -8.56 -25.97
C THR A 1166 -28.12 -8.36 -24.48
N SER A 1167 -28.07 -9.43 -23.68
CA SER A 1167 -28.05 -9.40 -22.20
C SER A 1167 -27.49 -10.71 -21.65
N ALA A 1168 -27.21 -10.80 -20.36
CA ALA A 1168 -26.75 -12.04 -19.73
C ALA A 1168 -27.80 -13.17 -19.80
N ALA A 1169 -29.09 -12.80 -19.86
CA ALA A 1169 -30.21 -13.74 -19.97
C ALA A 1169 -30.56 -14.10 -21.42
N ASP A 1170 -30.34 -13.18 -22.37
CA ASP A 1170 -30.64 -13.38 -23.80
C ASP A 1170 -29.35 -13.57 -24.62
N THR A 1171 -28.93 -14.84 -24.73
CA THR A 1171 -27.72 -15.27 -25.47
C THR A 1171 -28.05 -16.40 -26.44
N PRO A 1172 -28.76 -16.11 -27.54
CA PRO A 1172 -29.29 -17.14 -28.44
C PRO A 1172 -28.19 -17.89 -29.20
N HIS A 1173 -26.99 -17.30 -29.32
CA HIS A 1173 -25.86 -17.89 -30.02
C HIS A 1173 -24.86 -18.46 -29.03
N ARG A 1174 -24.58 -19.76 -29.16
CA ARG A 1174 -23.66 -20.51 -28.29
C ARG A 1174 -22.70 -21.31 -29.14
N THR A 1175 -21.41 -21.08 -28.96
CA THR A 1175 -20.36 -21.78 -29.72
C THR A 1175 -19.36 -22.41 -28.76
N PRO A 1176 -19.16 -23.74 -28.76
CA PRO A 1176 -18.06 -24.35 -28.03
C PRO A 1176 -16.73 -24.00 -28.72
N VAL A 1177 -15.73 -23.66 -27.93
CA VAL A 1177 -14.38 -23.29 -28.39
C VAL A 1177 -13.36 -24.10 -27.60
N ARG A 1178 -12.49 -24.81 -28.32
CA ARG A 1178 -11.39 -25.53 -27.69
C ARG A 1178 -10.24 -24.56 -27.41
N VAL A 1179 -9.82 -24.50 -26.16
CA VAL A 1179 -8.66 -23.74 -25.69
C VAL A 1179 -7.61 -24.75 -25.23
N GLY A 1180 -6.36 -24.58 -25.68
CA GLY A 1180 -5.22 -25.40 -25.25
C GLY A 1180 -4.97 -26.69 -26.02
#